data_AF-A0A1Q6RN26-F1
#
_entry.id   AF-A0A1Q6RN26-F1
#
_cell.length_a   1.000
_cell.length_b   1.000
_cell.length_c   1.000
_cell.angle_alpha   90.00
_cell.angle_beta   90.00
_cell.angle_gamma   90.00
#
_symmetry.space_group_name_H-M   'P 1'
#
loop_
_entity.id
_entity.type
_entity.pdbx_description
1 polymer ?
#
loop_
_entity_poly.entity_id
_entity_poly.type
_entity_poly.pdbx_seq_one_letter_code
_entity_poly.pdbx_strand_id
1 'polypeptide(L)'
;MHKAKTNNNFTKFISMLLVVLMLVSIVPITASADPASASFENVSGEGKDIISLAEGREYKASIPISADVDPATITWTMVKDSSKSYVSKELFPNQTEGGALSTWICDDGKTPFFNEVKTSVSDSNGQKTLVAEFSTNDFFYGYDWYTGESYPDNSAPHDEGGAYLDSCGYFNLTATDAQGNVIGSVPVKIAPYDSFHTMDEIYTELDEMVAAAKDSGVFVQKYSMGKSSGDIYDALDMPYLIVAKDQATVTKWLEFTEKAETQPDQVLADIKAGKYDDIKVPVMFSNIHANEVAATDGIMEFAWMLVNAAAGDGKLSYNNLTGFTADGQTEFNSEKAASKMAVPELVKDSATYLGWLTAENNGQSGVVDLDKYYTQETVNTTIDELLDGVFFILVPEENVEGRTYITREASNGYDLNRDNSFQTTEETQNMQKLIATFNPVSLTEFHGRVSAFQCEPCDPPHEPNFEYDLLADHLIAGGEALGIAAVANNDTYNSFVIPQRDYLTDNGDGTTYWADPWDDMSTSYTPQFAMLQGTVAYTVELPGYNDAGAQLVQYGCLGQANYIAGEKLGYLTSQTKIFSRGVGNKNSDAYDLVGQWLCDQNDVEGAESDLFRPEYDGEGENGNFYPECYIIPLDGVNQTNLQAAGDMMEWLSRNDVKVLVTDKEFTYDGVTYPAGTMIVSMYQAKRSVANGVLYDGTLITSWTVLYSEGITTFNETRGFDMVTVTEPAAYKTIKAVCGDWMDHDACLSYIANKLGSYFTGKADEYVVISNASEDSTAAVNALLKAGKSVGMVTDSESDFYGDFVCSYADWQTVSAEYVLSGTGLAKADVPAAKTITKAPKVYITGEVGADDAGFKWASRINWSHGNWNYDRVALELMGFDTTSNPAQADLIMGASALNDTAKAQVLAGTPYIGYGSSATRKNIFGSDLTRSAADGMDCLGYVTYPNTTLVNASYVMDNDDVLYGYGVGYFSKIPEGAQVLVKMDGSKTPTEGFVKMIDADQTAAAKAYLDGSVQAISYQGKLTADAQNEINVVYFANSLTHKVHQRDEYAFISNFAFSNLLGDDFISAGDDGSKLPFKDVKAGAWYEDSVKYVYENKLMLGTTDDTFTPDGTMTRAMFATVLYRMAGSPSVEGLSVSFKDVPEDYWAYDAIAWALNKGVVNGFSADEFKPKQAITREQLVAMLYRYSGNPEVSGELSFTDAASVCDWAVNPILWACQNKIVQGYTDGSFAPDKTANRAEMAAIIQRFCAI
;
A
#
# COMPACT_ATOMS: atom_id res chain seq x y z
N MET A 1 -8.31 -7.12 -5.12
CA MET A 1 -8.17 -7.70 -6.48
C MET A 1 -8.86 -6.84 -7.55
N HIS A 2 -8.13 -5.95 -8.20
CA HIS A 2 -8.61 -5.21 -9.38
C HIS A 2 -8.33 -6.03 -10.64
N LYS A 3 -9.38 -6.55 -11.29
CA LYS A 3 -9.28 -7.26 -12.58
C LYS A 3 -8.71 -6.32 -13.65
N ALA A 4 -7.42 -6.45 -13.91
CA ALA A 4 -6.75 -5.92 -15.08
C ALA A 4 -7.46 -6.40 -16.35
N LYS A 5 -8.00 -5.46 -17.12
CA LYS A 5 -8.44 -5.73 -18.50
C LYS A 5 -7.19 -5.91 -19.36
N THR A 6 -6.78 -7.17 -19.51
CA THR A 6 -5.89 -7.60 -20.59
C THR A 6 -6.51 -7.21 -21.94
N ASN A 7 -5.86 -6.32 -22.67
CA ASN A 7 -6.02 -6.21 -24.12
C ASN A 7 -4.64 -6.22 -24.77
N ASN A 8 -4.17 -7.43 -25.07
CA ASN A 8 -3.15 -7.63 -26.08
C ASN A 8 -3.78 -7.34 -27.45
N ASN A 9 -3.26 -6.35 -28.18
CA ASN A 9 -3.00 -6.54 -29.60
C ASN A 9 -1.96 -5.54 -30.12
N PHE A 10 -0.81 -6.13 -30.40
CA PHE A 10 0.31 -5.64 -31.19
C PHE A 10 -0.14 -4.99 -32.52
N THR A 11 0.56 -3.90 -32.89
CA THR A 11 0.72 -3.31 -34.25
C THR A 11 -0.33 -2.33 -34.80
N LYS A 12 -0.02 -1.03 -34.71
CA LYS A 12 0.06 -0.02 -35.81
C LYS A 12 0.41 1.36 -35.20
N PHE A 13 1.68 1.73 -35.11
CA PHE A 13 2.41 2.61 -36.06
C PHE A 13 1.60 3.78 -36.67
N ILE A 14 2.11 5.00 -36.41
CA ILE A 14 1.84 6.32 -37.03
C ILE A 14 0.57 7.03 -36.49
N SER A 15 0.71 8.04 -35.61
CA SER A 15 0.95 9.42 -36.05
C SER A 15 1.61 10.29 -34.97
N MET A 16 2.85 10.67 -35.26
CA MET A 16 3.66 11.70 -34.64
C MET A 16 3.49 12.98 -35.49
N LEU A 17 3.03 14.11 -34.94
CA LEU A 17 3.42 15.50 -35.32
C LEU A 17 2.51 16.54 -34.64
N LEU A 18 3.00 17.21 -33.59
CA LEU A 18 2.96 18.67 -33.38
C LEU A 18 3.54 19.00 -31.98
N VAL A 19 4.86 18.91 -31.85
CA VAL A 19 5.63 19.59 -30.79
C VAL A 19 6.79 20.30 -31.47
N VAL A 20 6.62 21.60 -31.70
CA VAL A 20 7.63 22.60 -32.12
C VAL A 20 7.02 23.94 -31.65
N LEU A 21 7.41 24.56 -30.54
CA LEU A 21 8.66 25.29 -30.28
C LEU A 21 8.69 25.70 -28.79
N MET A 22 9.65 25.22 -27.99
CA MET A 22 10.40 26.03 -27.03
C MET A 22 11.77 25.34 -26.86
N LEU A 23 12.74 25.83 -27.63
CA LEU A 23 14.16 25.51 -27.46
C LEU A 23 14.70 26.47 -26.40
N VAL A 24 15.08 25.96 -25.22
CA VAL A 24 16.00 26.66 -24.32
C VAL A 24 17.41 26.39 -24.84
N SER A 25 18.02 27.43 -25.40
CA SER A 25 19.40 27.40 -25.86
C SER A 25 20.35 27.70 -24.70
N ILE A 26 21.18 26.72 -24.33
CA ILE A 26 22.39 26.95 -23.52
C ILE A 26 23.49 27.46 -24.47
N VAL A 27 23.92 28.71 -24.28
CA VAL A 27 25.11 29.30 -24.89
C VAL A 27 25.84 30.11 -23.81
N PRO A 28 27.17 30.06 -23.70
CA PRO A 28 27.91 30.85 -22.72
C PRO A 28 27.80 32.35 -23.02
N ILE A 29 27.35 33.13 -22.04
CA ILE A 29 27.18 34.58 -22.14
C ILE A 29 28.55 35.26 -22.05
N THR A 30 29.07 35.73 -23.19
CA THR A 30 29.89 36.94 -23.22
C THR A 30 28.97 38.15 -23.30
N ALA A 31 29.08 39.04 -22.32
CA ALA A 31 28.25 40.24 -22.16
C ALA A 31 28.14 41.08 -23.44
N SER A 32 26.90 41.23 -23.92
CA SER A 32 26.46 42.26 -24.86
C SER A 32 25.04 42.66 -24.46
N ALA A 33 24.87 43.91 -24.04
CA ALA A 33 23.61 44.46 -23.53
C ALA A 33 22.52 44.51 -24.61
N ASP A 34 21.48 43.69 -24.45
CA ASP A 34 20.19 43.76 -25.14
C ASP A 34 19.20 44.63 -24.32
N PRO A 35 18.15 45.24 -24.92
CA PRO A 35 17.24 46.12 -24.20
C PRO A 35 16.43 45.34 -23.16
N ALA A 36 16.48 45.83 -21.91
CA ALA A 36 16.04 45.16 -20.69
C ALA A 36 14.63 44.55 -20.80
N SER A 37 14.51 43.24 -20.57
CA SER A 37 13.26 42.58 -20.15
C SER A 37 12.99 42.87 -18.68
N ALA A 38 11.76 42.63 -18.20
CA ALA A 38 11.53 42.64 -16.76
C ALA A 38 12.38 41.54 -16.09
N SER A 39 12.96 41.84 -14.93
CA SER A 39 13.77 40.90 -14.15
C SER A 39 13.37 40.90 -12.67
N PHE A 40 13.51 39.74 -12.04
CA PHE A 40 13.37 39.55 -10.60
C PHE A 40 14.65 38.85 -10.15
N GLU A 41 15.34 39.44 -9.19
CA GLU A 41 16.67 39.03 -8.77
C GLU A 41 16.69 38.92 -7.24
N ASN A 42 17.20 37.80 -6.72
CA ASN A 42 17.64 37.68 -5.33
C ASN A 42 19.02 38.35 -5.21
N VAL A 43 19.13 39.37 -4.36
CA VAL A 43 20.34 40.18 -4.20
C VAL A 43 21.05 39.96 -2.86
N SER A 44 20.59 38.98 -2.07
CA SER A 44 21.21 38.59 -0.79
C SER A 44 22.61 37.98 -0.95
N GLY A 45 22.92 37.44 -2.13
CA GLY A 45 24.21 36.84 -2.48
C GLY A 45 24.20 35.31 -2.55
N GLU A 46 23.14 34.67 -2.07
CA GLU A 46 22.96 33.21 -2.03
C GLU A 46 21.52 32.83 -2.41
N GLY A 47 21.33 31.63 -2.97
CA GLY A 47 20.01 31.11 -3.37
C GLY A 47 19.55 31.44 -4.79
N LYS A 48 18.38 30.91 -5.17
CA LYS A 48 17.75 31.06 -6.50
C LYS A 48 16.95 32.37 -6.59
N ASP A 49 16.61 32.80 -7.82
CA ASP A 49 15.76 33.98 -8.10
C ASP A 49 14.26 33.67 -7.86
N ILE A 50 13.94 33.14 -6.68
CA ILE A 50 12.59 32.86 -6.19
C ILE A 50 12.43 33.42 -4.78
N ILE A 51 11.19 33.54 -4.31
CA ILE A 51 10.94 33.90 -2.91
C ILE A 51 10.84 32.63 -2.08
N SER A 52 11.81 32.43 -1.19
CA SER A 52 11.77 31.39 -0.14
C SER A 52 10.88 31.83 1.03
N LEU A 53 10.13 30.87 1.60
CA LEU A 53 9.40 31.05 2.86
C LEU A 53 10.27 30.72 4.07
N ALA A 54 11.24 29.81 3.94
CA ALA A 54 12.10 29.36 5.03
C ALA A 54 13.17 30.38 5.44
N GLU A 55 13.52 31.33 4.57
CA GLU A 55 14.59 32.28 4.83
C GLU A 55 14.27 33.70 4.33
N GLY A 56 14.42 34.67 5.21
CA GLY A 56 14.37 36.10 4.89
C GLY A 56 15.51 36.54 3.97
N ARG A 57 15.19 37.15 2.84
CA ARG A 57 16.18 37.57 1.82
C ARG A 57 15.88 38.96 1.27
N GLU A 58 16.85 39.53 0.55
CA GLU A 58 16.71 40.81 -0.16
C GLU A 58 16.49 40.58 -1.66
N TYR A 59 15.51 41.29 -2.23
CA TYR A 59 15.08 41.12 -3.61
C TYR A 59 15.04 42.44 -4.36
N LYS A 60 15.26 42.35 -5.68
CA LYS A 60 15.14 43.45 -6.61
C LYS A 60 14.30 43.06 -7.82
N ALA A 61 13.25 43.82 -8.08
CA ALA A 61 12.41 43.68 -9.27
C ALA A 61 12.64 44.88 -10.20
N SER A 62 12.84 44.64 -11.49
CA SER A 62 13.08 45.67 -12.51
C SER A 62 12.08 45.53 -13.64
N ILE A 63 11.28 46.57 -13.92
CA ILE A 63 10.25 46.58 -14.97
C ILE A 63 10.52 47.73 -15.94
N PRO A 64 10.79 47.46 -17.23
CA PRO A 64 10.95 48.49 -18.24
C PRO A 64 9.65 49.29 -18.42
N ILE A 65 9.74 50.62 -18.41
CA ILE A 65 8.58 51.51 -18.56
C ILE A 65 8.75 52.46 -19.74
N SER A 66 7.64 52.72 -20.44
CA SER A 66 7.61 53.61 -21.61
C SER A 66 7.21 55.06 -21.29
N ALA A 67 6.75 55.33 -20.07
CA ALA A 67 6.27 56.64 -19.62
C ALA A 67 6.82 56.99 -18.22
N ASP A 68 6.92 58.29 -17.92
CA ASP A 68 7.27 58.76 -16.58
C ASP A 68 6.19 58.40 -15.57
N VAL A 69 6.59 57.79 -14.46
CA VAL A 69 5.72 57.45 -13.33
C VAL A 69 6.29 58.07 -12.05
N ASP A 70 5.44 58.42 -11.10
CA ASP A 70 5.86 58.87 -9.77
C ASP A 70 6.04 57.65 -8.85
N PRO A 71 7.27 57.28 -8.46
CA PRO A 71 7.55 56.11 -7.62
C PRO A 71 6.78 56.11 -6.30
N ALA A 72 6.48 57.29 -5.73
CA ALA A 72 5.77 57.41 -4.46
C ALA A 72 4.28 57.01 -4.56
N THR A 73 3.76 56.83 -5.77
CA THR A 73 2.35 56.49 -6.02
C THR A 73 2.15 55.05 -6.46
N ILE A 74 3.24 54.28 -6.58
CA ILE A 74 3.19 52.91 -7.08
C ILE A 74 2.78 51.96 -5.96
N THR A 75 1.88 51.05 -6.29
CA THR A 75 1.54 49.90 -5.43
C THR A 75 2.06 48.62 -6.08
N TRP A 76 2.71 47.77 -5.29
CA TRP A 76 3.19 46.46 -5.71
C TRP A 76 2.28 45.38 -5.16
N THR A 77 1.82 44.50 -6.06
CA THR A 77 0.83 43.46 -5.76
C THR A 77 1.30 42.15 -6.34
N MET A 78 1.27 41.08 -5.53
CA MET A 78 1.37 39.72 -6.06
C MET A 78 0.02 39.34 -6.65
N VAL A 79 0.02 38.95 -7.93
CA VAL A 79 -1.16 38.46 -8.63
C VAL A 79 -0.90 37.02 -9.05
N LYS A 80 -1.70 36.07 -8.59
CA LYS A 80 -1.52 34.66 -8.95
C LYS A 80 -1.54 34.46 -10.47
N ASP A 81 -0.58 33.72 -10.99
CA ASP A 81 -0.55 33.29 -12.39
C ASP A 81 -1.38 32.01 -12.55
N SER A 82 -2.70 32.16 -12.72
CA SER A 82 -3.60 31.02 -12.89
C SER A 82 -3.37 30.21 -14.18
N SER A 83 -2.44 30.62 -15.05
CA SER A 83 -2.06 29.82 -16.23
C SER A 83 -1.10 28.68 -15.89
N LYS A 84 -0.48 28.72 -14.70
CA LYS A 84 0.42 27.68 -14.20
C LYS A 84 -0.18 27.03 -12.96
N SER A 85 -0.32 25.71 -12.99
CA SER A 85 -0.65 24.94 -11.79
C SER A 85 0.57 24.87 -10.87
N TYR A 86 0.36 24.88 -9.56
CA TYR A 86 1.40 24.59 -8.58
C TYR A 86 1.03 23.35 -7.76
N VAL A 87 -0.13 23.37 -7.12
CA VAL A 87 -0.84 22.18 -6.61
C VAL A 87 -2.31 22.22 -7.06
N SER A 88 -2.98 21.06 -7.03
CA SER A 88 -4.37 20.91 -7.48
C SER A 88 -5.34 21.77 -6.68
N LYS A 89 -6.14 22.61 -7.37
CA LYS A 89 -7.20 23.43 -6.73
C LYS A 89 -8.34 22.61 -6.12
N GLU A 90 -8.52 21.37 -6.57
CA GLU A 90 -9.52 20.47 -5.99
C GLU A 90 -9.05 19.91 -4.64
N LEU A 91 -7.75 19.61 -4.52
CA LEU A 91 -7.16 19.01 -3.33
C LEU A 91 -6.73 20.08 -2.31
N PHE A 92 -6.29 21.24 -2.80
CA PHE A 92 -5.91 22.44 -2.04
C PHE A 92 -6.85 23.60 -2.38
N PRO A 93 -8.06 23.66 -1.80
CA PRO A 93 -9.07 24.65 -2.16
C PRO A 93 -8.77 26.07 -1.63
N ASN A 94 -7.81 26.22 -0.72
CA ASN A 94 -7.58 27.45 0.06
C ASN A 94 -6.42 28.32 -0.43
N GLN A 95 -5.84 28.00 -1.59
CA GLN A 95 -4.72 28.77 -2.14
C GLN A 95 -5.04 30.26 -2.31
N THR A 96 -4.09 31.12 -1.93
CA THR A 96 -4.17 32.56 -2.09
C THR A 96 -4.22 32.98 -3.57
N GLU A 97 -5.01 34.01 -3.88
CA GLU A 97 -5.00 34.69 -5.18
C GLU A 97 -3.92 35.81 -5.24
N GLY A 98 -3.19 36.00 -4.14
CA GLY A 98 -2.21 37.06 -3.94
C GLY A 98 -2.81 38.29 -3.24
N GLY A 99 -2.16 39.45 -3.40
CA GLY A 99 -2.52 40.67 -2.71
C GLY A 99 -1.38 41.70 -2.70
N ALA A 100 -1.68 42.91 -2.20
CA ALA A 100 -0.66 43.94 -2.02
C ALA A 100 0.43 43.42 -1.08
N LEU A 101 1.71 43.72 -1.32
CA LEU A 101 2.81 43.16 -0.51
C LEU A 101 2.62 43.43 0.99
N SER A 102 2.05 44.57 1.36
CA SER A 102 1.75 44.94 2.75
C SER A 102 0.66 44.10 3.45
N THR A 103 -0.07 43.24 2.73
CA THR A 103 -1.13 42.39 3.31
C THR A 103 -0.68 40.96 3.58
N TRP A 104 0.54 40.59 3.19
CA TRP A 104 1.09 39.27 3.46
C TRP A 104 1.65 39.24 4.88
N ILE A 105 1.23 38.24 5.64
CA ILE A 105 1.56 38.04 7.04
C ILE A 105 2.14 36.63 7.17
N CYS A 106 3.17 36.47 8.00
CA CYS A 106 3.76 35.18 8.37
C CYS A 106 2.74 34.30 9.13
N ASP A 107 3.06 33.03 9.33
CA ASP A 107 2.17 32.05 9.97
C ASP A 107 1.82 32.39 11.44
N ASP A 108 2.64 33.21 12.10
CA ASP A 108 2.39 33.76 13.44
C ASP A 108 1.17 34.71 13.50
N GLY A 109 0.61 35.05 12.34
CA GLY A 109 -0.59 35.88 12.18
C GLY A 109 -0.39 37.36 12.51
N LYS A 110 0.84 37.83 12.73
CA LYS A 110 1.14 39.21 13.16
C LYS A 110 2.32 39.85 12.41
N THR A 111 3.33 39.08 12.01
CA THR A 111 4.56 39.59 11.42
C THR A 111 4.37 39.82 9.92
N PRO A 112 4.66 41.01 9.37
CA PRO A 112 4.61 41.22 7.93
C PRO A 112 5.62 40.34 7.21
N PHE A 113 5.19 39.63 6.16
CA PHE A 113 6.12 38.78 5.39
C PHE A 113 7.04 39.63 4.50
N PHE A 114 6.47 40.60 3.78
CA PHE A 114 7.24 41.58 3.00
C PHE A 114 7.52 42.83 3.83
N ASN A 115 8.80 43.18 3.93
CA ASN A 115 9.26 44.42 4.55
C ASN A 115 9.03 45.64 3.63
N GLU A 116 9.47 46.83 4.06
CA GLU A 116 9.24 48.09 3.33
C GLU A 116 9.78 48.03 1.88
N VAL A 117 8.89 48.26 0.91
CA VAL A 117 9.21 48.25 -0.53
C VAL A 117 9.69 49.63 -0.97
N LYS A 118 10.97 49.74 -1.31
CA LYS A 118 11.57 50.96 -1.88
C LYS A 118 11.37 50.97 -3.39
N THR A 119 10.59 51.93 -3.88
CA THR A 119 10.35 52.10 -5.32
C THR A 119 11.16 53.26 -5.89
N SER A 120 11.86 53.04 -7.00
CA SER A 120 12.62 54.07 -7.71
C SER A 120 12.51 53.92 -9.23
N VAL A 121 12.90 54.96 -9.98
CA VAL A 121 13.04 54.87 -11.44
C VAL A 121 14.51 55.07 -11.78
N SER A 122 15.09 54.10 -12.48
CA SER A 122 16.42 54.21 -13.06
C SER A 122 16.34 54.52 -14.55
N ASP A 123 17.32 55.27 -15.06
CA ASP A 123 17.48 55.57 -16.49
C ASP A 123 18.89 55.14 -16.90
N SER A 124 18.96 54.13 -17.77
CA SER A 124 20.21 53.67 -18.34
C SER A 124 20.07 53.61 -19.86
N ASN A 125 20.91 54.34 -20.57
CA ASN A 125 20.92 54.44 -22.03
C ASN A 125 19.56 54.84 -22.65
N GLY A 126 18.72 55.60 -21.93
CA GLY A 126 17.42 56.07 -22.43
C GLY A 126 16.27 55.09 -22.24
N GLN A 127 16.51 53.91 -21.67
CA GLN A 127 15.47 53.00 -21.19
C GLN A 127 15.18 53.31 -19.72
N LYS A 128 13.95 53.77 -19.43
CA LYS A 128 13.47 53.95 -18.06
C LYS A 128 13.03 52.60 -17.51
N THR A 129 13.39 52.33 -16.27
CA THR A 129 13.08 51.08 -15.57
C THR A 129 12.58 51.41 -14.17
N LEU A 130 11.37 50.95 -13.85
CA LEU A 130 10.82 50.98 -12.51
C LEU A 130 11.47 49.88 -11.70
N VAL A 131 12.02 50.22 -10.53
CA VAL A 131 12.74 49.28 -9.67
C VAL A 131 12.04 49.21 -8.31
N ALA A 132 11.80 47.99 -7.82
CA ALA A 132 11.43 47.71 -6.44
C ALA A 132 12.58 46.99 -5.74
N GLU A 133 12.95 47.46 -4.56
CA GLU A 133 13.87 46.79 -3.64
C GLU A 133 13.13 46.54 -2.33
N PHE A 134 13.11 45.28 -1.87
CA PHE A 134 12.42 44.89 -0.65
C PHE A 134 13.10 43.66 -0.03
N SER A 135 12.76 43.33 1.20
CA SER A 135 13.19 42.09 1.84
C SER A 135 12.01 41.30 2.39
N THR A 136 12.23 40.02 2.67
CA THR A 136 11.28 39.15 3.37
C THR A 136 11.76 38.83 4.77
N ASN A 137 10.83 38.54 5.67
CA ASN A 137 11.11 37.85 6.93
C ASN A 137 10.94 36.34 6.74
N ASP A 138 11.45 35.53 7.68
CA ASP A 138 11.12 34.11 7.74
C ASP A 138 9.60 33.96 7.86
N PHE A 139 8.99 33.09 7.06
CA PHE A 139 7.54 32.90 7.06
C PHE A 139 7.08 32.03 8.22
N PHE A 140 7.89 31.05 8.60
CA PHE A 140 7.55 30.01 9.56
C PHE A 140 7.95 30.38 10.98
N TYR A 141 7.04 30.22 11.93
CA TYR A 141 7.28 30.51 13.34
C TYR A 141 6.76 29.40 14.27
N GLY A 142 7.67 28.88 15.08
CA GLY A 142 7.35 28.08 16.26
C GLY A 142 6.84 28.95 17.41
N TYR A 143 6.16 28.32 18.37
CA TYR A 143 5.67 28.97 19.58
C TYR A 143 6.15 28.22 20.84
N ASP A 144 6.90 28.90 21.69
CA ASP A 144 7.28 28.37 22.99
C ASP A 144 6.17 28.67 24.00
N TRP A 145 5.51 27.61 24.46
CA TRP A 145 4.39 27.72 25.40
C TRP A 145 4.80 28.07 26.84
N TYR A 146 6.08 27.91 27.19
CA TYR A 146 6.60 28.28 28.50
C TYR A 146 6.96 29.78 28.59
N THR A 147 7.55 30.32 27.53
CA THR A 147 7.97 31.74 27.46
C THR A 147 6.89 32.63 26.86
N GLY A 148 6.02 32.06 26.02
CA GLY A 148 4.98 32.76 25.28
C GLY A 148 5.50 33.53 24.05
N GLU A 149 6.74 33.24 23.62
CA GLU A 149 7.42 33.91 22.51
C GLU A 149 7.35 33.08 21.22
N SER A 150 7.31 33.77 20.07
CA SER A 150 7.42 33.15 18.74
C SER A 150 8.88 33.20 18.28
N TYR A 151 9.34 32.17 17.61
CA TYR A 151 10.69 32.09 17.05
C TYR A 151 10.64 31.48 15.63
N PRO A 152 11.53 31.87 14.70
CA PRO A 152 11.56 31.25 13.38
C PRO A 152 11.74 29.73 13.45
N ASP A 153 10.95 28.98 12.70
CA ASP A 153 10.98 27.51 12.68
C ASP A 153 11.08 26.96 11.26
N ASN A 154 12.32 26.75 10.81
CA ASN A 154 12.61 26.26 9.47
C ASN A 154 12.36 24.76 9.32
N SER A 155 11.80 24.09 10.34
CA SER A 155 11.29 22.72 10.22
C SER A 155 9.85 22.68 9.70
N ALA A 156 9.07 23.76 9.79
CA ALA A 156 7.64 23.78 9.41
C ALA A 156 7.28 23.28 7.99
N PRO A 157 8.17 23.32 6.96
CA PRO A 157 7.90 22.69 5.66
C PRO A 157 7.60 21.18 5.65
N HIS A 158 7.52 20.51 6.81
CA HIS A 158 7.07 19.11 6.94
C HIS A 158 5.63 18.95 7.45
N ASP A 159 4.93 20.04 7.78
CA ASP A 159 3.60 19.98 8.39
C ASP A 159 2.61 19.23 7.50
N GLU A 160 1.99 18.19 8.06
CA GLU A 160 1.02 17.31 7.40
C GLU A 160 -0.10 18.11 6.72
N GLY A 161 -0.33 17.83 5.44
CA GLY A 161 -1.30 18.52 4.59
C GLY A 161 -0.79 19.82 3.97
N GLY A 162 0.42 20.28 4.31
CA GLY A 162 1.11 21.37 3.64
C GLY A 162 0.32 22.68 3.60
N ALA A 163 -0.28 23.12 4.72
CA ALA A 163 -1.06 24.37 4.77
C ALA A 163 -0.30 25.60 4.26
N TYR A 164 1.03 25.62 4.41
CA TYR A 164 1.90 26.66 3.87
C TYR A 164 1.88 26.74 2.33
N LEU A 165 1.53 25.66 1.63
CA LEU A 165 1.37 25.65 0.17
C LEU A 165 0.20 26.51 -0.30
N ASP A 166 -0.75 26.86 0.58
CA ASP A 166 -1.79 27.84 0.27
C ASP A 166 -1.19 29.23 -0.04
N SER A 167 -0.01 29.54 0.48
CA SER A 167 0.73 30.78 0.20
C SER A 167 1.75 30.66 -0.95
N CYS A 168 1.95 29.46 -1.50
CA CYS A 168 2.96 29.18 -2.51
C CYS A 168 2.41 29.19 -3.95
N GLY A 169 3.32 29.21 -4.92
CA GLY A 169 3.03 29.02 -6.34
C GLY A 169 3.59 30.11 -7.25
N TYR A 170 3.03 30.19 -8.44
CA TYR A 170 3.45 31.13 -9.48
C TYR A 170 2.64 32.43 -9.42
N PHE A 171 3.34 33.56 -9.34
CA PHE A 171 2.76 34.90 -9.27
C PHE A 171 3.38 35.83 -10.31
N ASN A 172 2.71 36.95 -10.53
CA ASN A 172 3.24 38.11 -11.22
C ASN A 172 3.30 39.27 -10.22
N LEU A 173 4.51 39.70 -9.87
CA LEU A 173 4.72 40.92 -9.10
C LEU A 173 4.39 42.12 -10.01
N THR A 174 3.25 42.73 -9.74
CA THR A 174 2.62 43.72 -10.62
C THR A 174 2.68 45.10 -9.99
N ALA A 175 3.20 46.08 -10.74
CA ALA A 175 3.18 47.48 -10.37
C ALA A 175 1.93 48.16 -10.93
N THR A 176 1.18 48.85 -10.07
CA THR A 176 0.02 49.65 -10.47
C THR A 176 0.16 51.11 -10.04
N ASP A 177 -0.38 52.02 -10.84
CA ASP A 177 -0.49 53.43 -10.48
C ASP A 177 -1.57 53.68 -9.41
N ALA A 178 -1.70 54.94 -8.96
CA ALA A 178 -2.70 55.34 -7.96
C ALA A 178 -4.17 55.22 -8.43
N GLN A 179 -4.40 54.93 -9.72
CA GLN A 179 -5.73 54.65 -10.28
C GLN A 179 -5.98 53.14 -10.46
N GLY A 180 -4.99 52.30 -10.14
CA GLY A 180 -5.05 50.85 -10.30
C GLY A 180 -4.72 50.35 -11.70
N ASN A 181 -4.17 51.18 -12.59
CA ASN A 181 -3.74 50.72 -13.92
C ASN A 181 -2.40 49.98 -13.81
N VAL A 182 -2.28 48.85 -14.50
CA VAL A 182 -1.05 48.06 -14.56
C VAL A 182 0.00 48.80 -15.39
N ILE A 183 1.17 49.03 -14.78
CA ILE A 183 2.35 49.63 -15.41
C ILE A 183 3.21 48.54 -16.04
N GLY A 184 3.34 47.41 -15.35
CA GLY A 184 4.00 46.20 -15.82
C GLY A 184 4.09 45.16 -14.71
N SER A 185 4.59 43.98 -15.05
CA SER A 185 4.72 42.86 -14.13
C SER A 185 5.98 42.06 -14.42
N VAL A 186 6.45 41.32 -13.41
CA VAL A 186 7.52 40.32 -13.53
C VAL A 186 7.08 39.01 -12.89
N PRO A 187 7.33 37.84 -13.51
CA PRO A 187 6.99 36.55 -12.92
C PRO A 187 7.86 36.27 -11.69
N VAL A 188 7.25 35.67 -10.65
CA VAL A 188 7.89 35.31 -9.38
C VAL A 188 7.32 33.97 -8.92
N LYS A 189 8.18 33.04 -8.49
CA LYS A 189 7.77 31.82 -7.75
C LYS A 189 7.92 32.08 -6.26
N ILE A 190 6.91 31.71 -5.47
CA ILE A 190 6.99 31.61 -4.00
C ILE A 190 6.98 30.12 -3.68
N ALA A 191 7.97 29.63 -2.94
CA ALA A 191 8.13 28.23 -2.57
C ALA A 191 8.60 28.10 -1.11
N PRO A 192 8.43 26.93 -0.47
CA PRO A 192 8.93 26.69 0.88
C PRO A 192 10.42 27.04 1.04
N TYR A 193 11.26 26.54 0.15
CA TYR A 193 12.69 26.84 0.01
C TYR A 193 13.13 26.64 -1.45
N ASP A 194 14.39 26.93 -1.78
CA ASP A 194 14.85 27.04 -3.19
C ASP A 194 14.81 25.73 -3.96
N SER A 195 15.12 24.63 -3.27
CA SER A 195 15.18 23.29 -3.83
C SER A 195 13.86 22.53 -3.70
N PHE A 196 12.77 23.15 -3.22
CA PHE A 196 11.49 22.47 -3.05
C PHE A 196 10.77 22.22 -4.39
N HIS A 197 10.39 20.96 -4.64
CA HIS A 197 9.59 20.56 -5.80
C HIS A 197 8.23 19.97 -5.40
N THR A 198 7.15 20.34 -6.09
CA THR A 198 5.91 19.54 -6.02
C THR A 198 6.07 18.24 -6.80
N MET A 199 5.21 17.24 -6.59
CA MET A 199 5.28 15.98 -7.34
C MET A 199 5.18 16.19 -8.87
N ASP A 200 4.37 17.15 -9.32
CA ASP A 200 4.27 17.56 -10.73
C ASP A 200 5.60 18.12 -11.28
N GLU A 201 6.31 18.90 -10.45
CA GLU A 201 7.64 19.42 -10.79
C GLU A 201 8.66 18.28 -10.85
N ILE A 202 8.62 17.33 -9.90
CA ILE A 202 9.48 16.13 -9.92
C ILE A 202 9.29 15.33 -11.22
N TYR A 203 8.04 15.03 -11.62
CA TYR A 203 7.79 14.30 -12.88
C TYR A 203 8.37 15.02 -14.09
N THR A 204 8.24 16.34 -14.13
CA THR A 204 8.72 17.20 -15.21
C THR A 204 10.24 17.20 -15.24
N GLU A 205 10.89 17.42 -14.10
CA GLU A 205 12.34 17.50 -14.02
C GLU A 205 13.03 16.17 -14.31
N LEU A 206 12.43 15.03 -13.93
CA LEU A 206 12.96 13.73 -14.32
C LEU A 206 12.99 13.55 -15.86
N ASP A 207 12.01 14.09 -16.60
CA ASP A 207 12.04 14.10 -18.07
C ASP A 207 13.09 15.09 -18.62
N GLU A 208 13.26 16.23 -17.96
CA GLU A 208 14.29 17.22 -18.31
C GLU A 208 15.70 16.69 -18.09
N MET A 209 15.95 15.95 -17.02
CA MET A 209 17.22 15.27 -16.73
C MET A 209 17.57 14.28 -17.84
N VAL A 210 16.61 13.45 -18.27
CA VAL A 210 16.79 12.52 -19.40
C VAL A 210 17.11 13.29 -20.68
N ALA A 211 16.42 14.41 -20.93
CA ALA A 211 16.67 15.23 -22.11
C ALA A 211 18.06 15.91 -22.09
N ALA A 212 18.48 16.41 -20.93
CA ALA A 212 19.76 17.07 -20.73
C ALA A 212 20.95 16.11 -20.90
N ALA A 213 20.80 14.86 -20.46
CA ALA A 213 21.84 13.83 -20.58
C ALA A 213 21.95 13.20 -21.98
N LYS A 214 21.01 13.45 -22.89
CA LYS A 214 20.91 12.74 -24.17
C LYS A 214 22.21 12.67 -25.00
N ASP A 215 23.00 13.74 -24.98
CA ASP A 215 24.24 13.85 -25.75
C ASP A 215 25.51 13.83 -24.87
N SER A 216 25.38 13.52 -23.57
CA SER A 216 26.50 13.50 -22.61
C SER A 216 27.38 12.25 -22.72
N GLY A 217 26.84 11.16 -23.27
CA GLY A 217 27.50 9.84 -23.27
C GLY A 217 27.23 9.01 -22.02
N VAL A 218 26.48 9.55 -21.04
CA VAL A 218 25.98 8.83 -19.86
C VAL A 218 24.55 8.34 -20.15
N PHE A 219 24.22 7.13 -19.70
CA PHE A 219 22.87 6.59 -19.81
C PHE A 219 22.01 7.08 -18.64
N VAL A 220 21.04 7.94 -18.95
CA VAL A 220 20.03 8.43 -17.99
C VAL A 220 18.65 8.10 -18.54
N GLN A 221 17.85 7.37 -17.75
CA GLN A 221 16.53 6.92 -18.18
C GLN A 221 15.55 6.88 -17.01
N LYS A 222 14.37 7.47 -17.21
CA LYS A 222 13.22 7.35 -16.31
C LYS A 222 12.48 6.05 -16.58
N TYR A 223 12.12 5.36 -15.50
CA TYR A 223 11.31 4.15 -15.48
C TYR A 223 10.16 4.32 -14.48
N SER A 224 9.22 3.38 -14.51
CA SER A 224 8.13 3.27 -13.55
C SER A 224 8.29 1.96 -12.77
N MET A 225 8.17 2.03 -11.43
CA MET A 225 8.09 0.83 -10.58
C MET A 225 6.66 0.29 -10.47
N GLY A 226 5.66 1.05 -10.91
CA GLY A 226 4.25 0.69 -10.81
C GLY A 226 3.38 1.92 -10.57
N LYS A 227 2.21 1.69 -9.96
CA LYS A 227 1.29 2.76 -9.56
C LYS A 227 0.99 2.70 -8.06
N SER A 228 0.71 3.87 -7.48
CA SER A 228 0.25 4.04 -6.10
C SER A 228 -1.15 3.44 -5.87
N SER A 229 -1.61 3.35 -4.61
CA SER A 229 -2.93 2.80 -4.24
C SER A 229 -4.11 3.55 -4.88
N GLY A 230 -4.08 4.89 -4.90
CA GLY A 230 -5.11 5.73 -5.52
C GLY A 230 -6.46 5.75 -4.78
N ASP A 231 -6.46 5.92 -3.45
CA ASP A 231 -7.68 5.92 -2.63
C ASP A 231 -8.42 7.27 -2.63
N ILE A 232 -7.67 8.38 -2.61
CA ILE A 232 -8.23 9.75 -2.61
C ILE A 232 -8.16 10.39 -4.00
N TYR A 233 -7.12 10.07 -4.77
CA TYR A 233 -6.88 10.56 -6.12
C TYR A 233 -6.61 9.39 -7.08
N ASP A 234 -6.52 9.67 -8.38
CA ASP A 234 -6.17 8.64 -9.35
C ASP A 234 -4.77 8.09 -9.04
N ALA A 235 -4.64 6.76 -9.05
CA ALA A 235 -3.36 6.06 -8.88
C ALA A 235 -2.26 6.64 -9.79
N LEU A 236 -1.22 7.15 -9.15
CA LEU A 236 -0.12 7.89 -9.76
C LEU A 236 1.02 6.95 -10.18
N ASP A 237 1.77 7.33 -11.20
CA ASP A 237 2.98 6.59 -11.61
C ASP A 237 4.05 6.72 -10.52
N MET A 238 4.80 5.67 -10.25
CA MET A 238 5.89 5.72 -9.28
C MET A 238 7.22 5.72 -10.03
N PRO A 239 7.88 6.88 -10.25
CA PRO A 239 9.02 6.96 -11.14
C PRO A 239 10.33 6.70 -10.40
N TYR A 240 11.29 6.10 -11.10
CA TYR A 240 12.68 6.06 -10.68
C TYR A 240 13.61 6.38 -11.85
N LEU A 241 14.81 6.87 -11.55
CA LEU A 241 15.83 7.25 -12.52
C LEU A 241 17.03 6.30 -12.43
N ILE A 242 17.42 5.73 -13.57
CA ILE A 242 18.72 5.04 -13.68
C ILE A 242 19.74 6.03 -14.25
N VAL A 243 20.87 6.18 -13.57
CA VAL A 243 22.06 6.90 -14.06
C VAL A 243 23.24 5.93 -14.12
N ALA A 244 23.68 5.57 -15.31
CA ALA A 244 24.73 4.58 -15.54
C ALA A 244 25.69 5.02 -16.65
N LYS A 245 26.87 4.39 -16.72
CA LYS A 245 27.83 4.64 -17.81
C LYS A 245 27.21 4.38 -19.19
N ASP A 246 26.51 3.27 -19.33
CA ASP A 246 25.75 2.88 -20.51
C ASP A 246 24.65 1.87 -20.15
N GLN A 247 23.72 1.60 -21.07
CA GLN A 247 22.66 0.60 -20.87
C GLN A 247 23.22 -0.83 -20.70
N ALA A 248 24.39 -1.12 -21.27
CA ALA A 248 25.02 -2.44 -21.17
C ALA A 248 25.47 -2.74 -19.74
N THR A 249 25.84 -1.71 -18.98
CA THR A 249 26.16 -1.79 -17.55
C THR A 249 25.01 -2.40 -16.76
N VAL A 250 23.79 -1.89 -16.95
CA VAL A 250 22.58 -2.37 -16.26
C VAL A 250 22.25 -3.80 -16.69
N THR A 251 22.37 -4.11 -17.98
CA THR A 251 22.12 -5.46 -18.51
C THR A 251 23.10 -6.48 -17.92
N LYS A 252 24.40 -6.14 -17.88
CA LYS A 252 25.45 -6.99 -17.30
C LYS A 252 25.25 -7.22 -15.80
N TRP A 253 24.71 -6.22 -15.09
CA TRP A 253 24.35 -6.38 -13.69
C TRP A 253 23.21 -7.38 -13.50
N LEU A 254 22.10 -7.26 -14.24
CA LEU A 254 21.00 -8.23 -14.14
C LEU A 254 21.44 -9.66 -14.50
N GLU A 255 22.31 -9.82 -15.50
CA GLU A 255 22.93 -11.12 -15.81
C GLU A 255 23.84 -11.64 -14.68
N PHE A 256 24.52 -10.74 -13.97
CA PHE A 256 25.33 -11.07 -12.80
C PHE A 256 24.44 -11.55 -11.66
N THR A 257 23.36 -10.82 -11.35
CA THR A 257 22.45 -11.12 -10.24
C THR A 257 21.88 -12.53 -10.35
N GLU A 258 21.31 -12.88 -11.51
CA GLU A 258 20.79 -14.24 -11.78
C GLU A 258 21.87 -15.32 -11.54
N LYS A 259 23.11 -15.05 -11.95
CA LYS A 259 24.22 -16.00 -11.74
C LYS A 259 24.68 -16.04 -10.28
N ALA A 260 24.67 -14.92 -9.56
CA ALA A 260 25.03 -14.84 -8.16
C ALA A 260 24.01 -15.59 -7.29
N GLU A 261 22.72 -15.52 -7.63
CA GLU A 261 21.68 -16.23 -6.90
C GLU A 261 21.65 -17.74 -7.20
N THR A 262 21.95 -18.15 -8.44
CA THR A 262 21.90 -19.56 -8.83
C THR A 262 23.23 -20.31 -8.68
N GLN A 263 24.36 -19.61 -8.83
CA GLN A 263 25.72 -20.18 -8.83
C GLN A 263 26.72 -19.33 -8.01
N PRO A 264 26.41 -18.97 -6.76
CA PRO A 264 27.22 -18.05 -5.95
C PRO A 264 28.66 -18.50 -5.75
N ASP A 265 28.92 -19.80 -5.53
CA ASP A 265 30.29 -20.31 -5.33
C ASP A 265 31.18 -20.11 -6.57
N GLN A 266 30.61 -20.23 -7.77
CA GLN A 266 31.33 -19.96 -9.02
C GLN A 266 31.56 -18.46 -9.18
N VAL A 267 30.61 -17.63 -8.78
CA VAL A 267 30.76 -16.17 -8.79
C VAL A 267 31.87 -15.74 -7.82
N LEU A 268 31.92 -16.27 -6.59
CA LEU A 268 33.01 -16.02 -5.64
C LEU A 268 34.38 -16.40 -6.21
N ALA A 269 34.48 -17.55 -6.89
CA ALA A 269 35.70 -17.95 -7.57
C ALA A 269 36.08 -17.01 -8.73
N ASP A 270 35.09 -16.51 -9.46
CA ASP A 270 35.25 -15.57 -10.58
C ASP A 270 35.68 -14.17 -10.09
N ILE A 271 35.11 -13.69 -8.96
CA ILE A 271 35.54 -12.45 -8.28
C ILE A 271 37.02 -12.57 -7.90
N LYS A 272 37.41 -13.65 -7.22
CA LYS A 272 38.80 -13.90 -6.84
C LYS A 272 39.76 -13.99 -8.04
N ALA A 273 39.25 -14.41 -9.20
CA ALA A 273 40.01 -14.49 -10.44
C ALA A 273 40.07 -13.16 -11.23
N GLY A 274 39.46 -12.08 -10.72
CA GLY A 274 39.42 -10.76 -11.34
C GLY A 274 38.46 -10.64 -12.53
N LYS A 275 37.50 -11.56 -12.68
CA LYS A 275 36.55 -11.52 -13.81
C LYS A 275 35.50 -10.43 -13.69
N TYR A 276 35.32 -9.89 -12.49
CA TYR A 276 34.32 -8.87 -12.18
C TYR A 276 34.97 -7.53 -11.75
N ASP A 277 36.27 -7.33 -11.97
CA ASP A 277 36.95 -6.06 -11.64
C ASP A 277 36.32 -4.86 -12.36
N ASP A 278 35.74 -5.09 -13.55
CA ASP A 278 35.08 -4.09 -14.38
C ASP A 278 33.57 -3.96 -14.14
N ILE A 279 32.99 -4.73 -13.21
CA ILE A 279 31.56 -4.63 -12.86
C ILE A 279 31.28 -3.29 -12.19
N LYS A 280 30.08 -2.76 -12.42
CA LYS A 280 29.55 -1.58 -11.74
C LYS A 280 28.41 -2.06 -10.86
N VAL A 281 28.44 -1.69 -9.59
CA VAL A 281 27.45 -2.13 -8.62
C VAL A 281 26.33 -1.07 -8.48
N PRO A 282 25.07 -1.48 -8.32
CA PRO A 282 23.95 -0.57 -8.06
C PRO A 282 24.03 0.05 -6.66
N VAL A 283 23.88 1.37 -6.59
CA VAL A 283 23.62 2.13 -5.35
C VAL A 283 22.24 2.74 -5.46
N MET A 284 21.39 2.49 -4.47
CA MET A 284 20.02 2.98 -4.42
C MET A 284 19.87 4.09 -3.37
N PHE A 285 19.21 5.18 -3.76
CA PHE A 285 18.85 6.28 -2.87
C PHE A 285 17.35 6.52 -2.96
N SER A 286 16.65 6.53 -1.82
CA SER A 286 15.20 6.72 -1.77
C SER A 286 14.72 7.61 -0.63
N ASN A 287 13.45 8.01 -0.70
CA ASN A 287 12.68 8.59 0.40
C ASN A 287 11.26 8.02 0.34
N ILE A 288 10.72 7.65 1.50
CA ILE A 288 9.41 7.03 1.66
C ILE A 288 8.39 7.92 2.37
N HIS A 289 8.86 8.90 3.15
CA HIS A 289 8.01 9.84 3.87
C HIS A 289 8.00 11.18 3.14
N ALA A 290 6.95 11.39 2.34
CA ALA A 290 6.89 12.51 1.43
C ALA A 290 6.80 13.91 2.08
N ASN A 291 6.38 13.98 3.35
CA ASN A 291 6.42 15.23 4.11
C ASN A 291 7.81 15.54 4.68
N GLU A 292 8.77 14.61 4.59
CA GLU A 292 10.16 14.84 4.96
C GLU A 292 10.90 15.48 3.79
N VAL A 293 10.37 16.62 3.36
CA VAL A 293 10.47 17.13 1.99
C VAL A 293 11.88 17.31 1.45
N ALA A 294 12.84 17.63 2.33
CA ALA A 294 14.24 17.85 1.99
C ALA A 294 14.97 16.57 1.56
N ALA A 295 14.48 15.39 1.95
CA ALA A 295 15.01 14.10 1.50
C ALA A 295 14.79 13.92 -0.01
N THR A 296 13.55 14.02 -0.47
CA THR A 296 13.17 14.01 -1.89
C THR A 296 13.96 15.03 -2.69
N ASP A 297 13.98 16.28 -2.22
CA ASP A 297 14.63 17.39 -2.93
C ASP A 297 16.15 17.23 -2.97
N GLY A 298 16.75 16.67 -1.92
CA GLY A 298 18.17 16.33 -1.88
C GLY A 298 18.57 15.24 -2.88
N ILE A 299 17.72 14.22 -3.07
CA ILE A 299 17.91 13.20 -4.10
C ILE A 299 17.82 13.82 -5.51
N MET A 300 16.90 14.77 -5.71
CA MET A 300 16.78 15.52 -6.97
C MET A 300 18.02 16.40 -7.23
N GLU A 301 18.54 17.09 -6.22
CA GLU A 301 19.77 17.89 -6.32
C GLU A 301 21.01 17.01 -6.57
N PHE A 302 21.06 15.78 -6.05
CA PHE A 302 22.09 14.80 -6.41
C PHE A 302 21.95 14.33 -7.87
N ALA A 303 20.73 14.01 -8.31
CA ALA A 303 20.48 13.61 -9.70
C ALA A 303 20.91 14.70 -10.70
N TRP A 304 20.55 15.96 -10.43
CA TRP A 304 21.01 17.10 -11.24
C TRP A 304 22.51 17.29 -11.18
N MET A 305 23.17 17.08 -10.03
CA MET A 305 24.63 17.13 -9.93
C MET A 305 25.28 16.15 -10.92
N LEU A 306 24.79 14.91 -11.00
CA LEU A 306 25.30 13.90 -11.93
C LEU A 306 25.03 14.29 -13.40
N VAL A 307 23.81 14.71 -13.71
CA VAL A 307 23.39 15.10 -15.07
C VAL A 307 24.17 16.32 -15.57
N ASN A 308 24.35 17.33 -14.71
CA ASN A 308 25.10 18.54 -15.04
C ASN A 308 26.58 18.25 -15.23
N ALA A 309 27.18 17.38 -14.42
CA ALA A 309 28.55 16.93 -14.62
C ALA A 309 28.69 16.19 -15.97
N ALA A 310 27.75 15.29 -16.30
CA ALA A 310 27.73 14.56 -17.56
C ALA A 310 27.61 15.49 -18.78
N ALA A 311 26.68 16.45 -18.75
CA ALA A 311 26.47 17.40 -19.84
C ALA A 311 27.56 18.52 -19.90
N GLY A 312 28.32 18.69 -18.82
CA GLY A 312 29.29 19.76 -18.61
C GLY A 312 30.74 19.33 -18.81
N ASP A 313 31.60 19.67 -17.84
CA ASP A 313 33.04 19.40 -17.89
C ASP A 313 33.46 18.08 -17.22
N GLY A 314 32.47 17.25 -16.83
CA GLY A 314 32.66 15.94 -16.23
C GLY A 314 33.08 15.96 -14.76
N LYS A 315 33.29 17.13 -14.14
CA LYS A 315 33.88 17.21 -12.79
C LYS A 315 32.85 17.08 -11.68
N LEU A 316 33.27 16.39 -10.62
CA LEU A 316 32.57 16.29 -9.35
C LEU A 316 33.58 16.57 -8.23
N SER A 317 33.17 17.29 -7.20
CA SER A 317 34.02 17.56 -6.05
C SER A 317 33.22 17.77 -4.79
N TYR A 318 33.79 17.36 -3.65
CA TYR A 318 33.22 17.58 -2.33
C TYR A 318 34.35 17.67 -1.30
N ASN A 319 34.12 18.40 -0.22
CA ASN A 319 35.02 18.43 0.93
C ASN A 319 34.84 17.17 1.79
N ASN A 320 35.92 16.73 2.42
CA ASN A 320 35.93 15.54 3.26
C ASN A 320 36.79 15.78 4.51
N LEU A 321 36.38 15.22 5.65
CA LEU A 321 37.19 15.24 6.88
C LEU A 321 38.15 14.04 6.87
N THR A 322 39.42 14.28 7.15
CA THR A 322 40.49 13.25 7.05
C THR A 322 41.12 12.86 8.39
N GLY A 323 40.74 13.54 9.49
CA GLY A 323 41.32 13.32 10.81
C GLY A 323 41.06 14.50 11.76
N PHE A 324 41.31 14.31 13.06
CA PHE A 324 41.25 15.39 14.04
C PHE A 324 42.52 16.27 14.02
N THR A 325 42.37 17.56 14.29
CA THR A 325 43.49 18.40 14.74
C THR A 325 43.85 18.07 16.19
N ALA A 326 44.92 18.69 16.73
CA ALA A 326 45.25 18.55 18.15
C ALA A 326 44.14 19.09 19.08
N ASP A 327 43.48 20.17 18.65
CA ASP A 327 42.36 20.77 19.39
C ASP A 327 41.12 19.88 19.27
N GLY A 328 40.81 19.36 18.07
CA GLY A 328 39.70 18.44 17.87
C GLY A 328 39.85 17.14 18.64
N GLN A 329 41.06 16.59 18.70
CA GLN A 329 41.32 15.38 19.50
C GLN A 329 41.11 15.63 21.00
N THR A 330 41.41 16.85 21.48
CA THR A 330 41.18 17.25 22.87
C THR A 330 39.68 17.39 23.15
N GLU A 331 38.95 18.05 22.24
CA GLU A 331 37.50 18.22 22.35
C GLU A 331 36.76 16.88 22.32
N PHE A 332 37.11 16.00 21.37
CA PHE A 332 36.54 14.65 21.26
C PHE A 332 36.67 13.86 22.55
N ASN A 333 37.86 13.85 23.16
CA ASN A 333 38.08 13.16 24.43
C ASN A 333 37.26 13.77 25.58
N SER A 334 36.99 15.08 25.53
CA SER A 334 36.18 15.79 26.51
C SER A 334 34.69 15.45 26.35
N GLU A 335 34.15 15.58 25.15
CA GLU A 335 32.74 15.26 24.84
C GLU A 335 32.46 13.77 25.08
N LYS A 336 33.32 12.86 24.59
CA LYS A 336 33.17 11.40 24.81
C LYS A 336 33.12 11.05 26.30
N ALA A 337 33.97 11.67 27.11
CA ALA A 337 33.96 11.44 28.56
C ALA A 337 32.71 12.04 29.24
N ALA A 338 32.19 13.16 28.73
CA ALA A 338 31.00 13.81 29.26
C ALA A 338 29.71 13.04 28.92
N SER A 339 29.61 12.51 27.70
CA SER A 339 28.49 11.67 27.25
C SER A 339 28.54 10.24 27.77
N LYS A 340 29.72 9.78 28.24
CA LYS A 340 30.00 8.39 28.59
C LYS A 340 29.82 7.43 27.41
N MET A 341 30.03 7.92 26.18
CA MET A 341 29.93 7.09 24.98
C MET A 341 30.96 5.95 25.02
N ALA A 342 30.44 4.72 24.93
CA ALA A 342 31.17 3.51 24.61
C ALA A 342 30.91 3.14 23.14
N VAL A 343 31.70 2.19 22.62
CA VAL A 343 31.52 1.66 21.26
C VAL A 343 31.61 0.15 21.35
N PRO A 344 30.72 -0.61 20.67
CA PRO A 344 30.80 -2.06 20.65
C PRO A 344 32.16 -2.55 20.14
N GLU A 345 32.66 -3.62 20.75
CA GLU A 345 33.99 -4.17 20.44
C GLU A 345 34.08 -4.63 18.97
N LEU A 346 32.98 -5.15 18.42
CA LEU A 346 32.87 -5.62 17.03
C LEU A 346 33.06 -4.52 15.97
N VAL A 347 32.77 -3.25 16.30
CA VAL A 347 32.77 -2.14 15.33
C VAL A 347 33.82 -1.07 15.60
N LYS A 348 34.49 -1.11 16.77
CA LYS A 348 35.42 -0.06 17.21
C LYS A 348 36.58 0.23 16.24
N ASP A 349 37.04 -0.79 15.50
CA ASP A 349 38.19 -0.66 14.60
C ASP A 349 37.79 -0.06 13.24
N SER A 350 36.48 -0.01 12.95
CA SER A 350 35.90 0.58 11.74
C SER A 350 35.44 2.03 11.96
N ALA A 351 35.29 2.47 13.22
CA ALA A 351 34.80 3.80 13.57
C ALA A 351 35.91 4.86 13.59
N THR A 352 35.78 5.93 12.79
CA THR A 352 36.73 7.06 12.77
C THR A 352 36.32 8.20 13.70
N TYR A 353 35.03 8.30 14.04
CA TYR A 353 34.41 9.39 14.83
C TYR A 353 34.46 10.78 14.18
N LEU A 354 34.87 10.87 12.92
CA LEU A 354 34.93 12.15 12.22
C LEU A 354 33.51 12.69 11.99
N GLY A 355 33.32 13.99 12.23
CA GLY A 355 32.02 14.66 12.15
C GLY A 355 31.12 14.48 13.38
N TRP A 356 31.56 13.79 14.44
CA TRP A 356 30.73 13.55 15.62
C TRP A 356 30.59 14.74 16.60
N LEU A 357 31.63 15.60 16.72
CA LEU A 357 31.62 16.70 17.70
C LEU A 357 30.33 17.53 17.62
N THR A 358 29.72 17.85 18.76
CA THR A 358 28.36 18.42 18.82
C THR A 358 28.38 19.93 19.11
N ALA A 359 27.32 20.65 18.72
CA ALA A 359 27.23 22.08 18.98
C ALA A 359 27.05 22.32 20.50
N GLU A 360 28.01 22.97 21.16
CA GLU A 360 27.96 23.25 22.60
C GLU A 360 27.87 22.02 23.53
N ASN A 361 28.28 20.82 23.06
CA ASN A 361 28.21 19.57 23.83
C ASN A 361 26.76 19.19 24.23
N ASN A 362 25.79 19.48 23.36
CA ASN A 362 24.37 19.26 23.61
C ASN A 362 23.80 17.99 22.93
N GLY A 363 24.62 17.24 22.18
CA GLY A 363 24.15 16.05 21.46
C GLY A 363 23.38 16.31 20.17
N GLN A 364 23.32 17.56 19.68
CA GLN A 364 22.55 17.95 18.49
C GLN A 364 23.47 18.36 17.34
N SER A 365 22.95 18.21 16.12
CA SER A 365 23.62 18.74 14.93
C SER A 365 23.51 20.24 14.87
N GLY A 366 24.61 20.89 14.52
CA GLY A 366 24.69 22.35 14.43
C GLY A 366 26.02 22.78 13.86
N VAL A 367 26.46 24.00 14.21
CA VAL A 367 27.68 24.58 13.64
C VAL A 367 28.87 24.42 14.59
N VAL A 368 29.84 23.66 14.12
CA VAL A 368 31.15 23.39 14.73
C VAL A 368 32.24 24.03 13.86
N ASP A 369 33.31 24.52 14.48
CA ASP A 369 34.46 25.09 13.77
C ASP A 369 35.29 23.97 13.12
N LEU A 370 34.93 23.60 11.89
CA LEU A 370 35.54 22.47 11.17
C LEU A 370 37.06 22.64 11.00
N ASP A 371 37.53 23.84 10.66
CA ASP A 371 38.96 24.13 10.47
C ASP A 371 39.76 24.05 11.77
N LYS A 372 39.13 24.39 12.90
CA LYS A 372 39.77 24.24 14.21
C LYS A 372 39.87 22.79 14.62
N TYR A 373 38.85 21.97 14.40
CA TYR A 373 38.76 20.63 14.99
C TYR A 373 39.13 19.48 14.05
N TYR A 374 39.02 19.67 12.74
CA TYR A 374 39.30 18.64 11.75
C TYR A 374 40.36 19.06 10.73
N THR A 375 41.06 18.07 10.20
CA THR A 375 41.82 18.17 8.96
C THR A 375 40.88 17.86 7.80
N GLN A 376 41.00 18.61 6.71
CA GLN A 376 40.07 18.53 5.59
C GLN A 376 40.82 18.43 4.26
N GLU A 377 40.19 17.79 3.28
CA GLU A 377 40.63 17.81 1.88
C GLU A 377 39.43 18.02 0.94
N THR A 378 39.69 18.50 -0.27
CA THR A 378 38.70 18.46 -1.34
C THR A 378 38.96 17.24 -2.21
N VAL A 379 38.03 16.29 -2.18
CA VAL A 379 38.04 15.13 -3.07
C VAL A 379 37.59 15.59 -4.44
N ASN A 380 38.39 15.29 -5.47
CA ASN A 380 38.08 15.59 -6.85
C ASN A 380 37.93 14.25 -7.59
N THR A 381 36.79 14.07 -8.26
CA THR A 381 36.51 12.91 -9.11
C THR A 381 35.82 13.39 -10.39
N THR A 382 35.51 12.47 -11.29
CA THR A 382 34.72 12.73 -12.48
C THR A 382 33.52 11.81 -12.53
N ILE A 383 32.48 12.21 -13.26
CA ILE A 383 31.31 11.36 -13.49
C ILE A 383 31.73 10.02 -14.14
N ASP A 384 32.72 10.03 -15.03
CA ASP A 384 33.25 8.82 -15.67
C ASP A 384 33.98 7.91 -14.68
N GLU A 385 34.79 8.46 -13.77
CA GLU A 385 35.50 7.70 -12.73
C GLU A 385 34.53 7.09 -11.72
N LEU A 386 33.51 7.84 -11.30
CA LEU A 386 32.47 7.36 -10.39
C LEU A 386 31.67 6.22 -11.04
N LEU A 387 31.19 6.44 -12.28
CA LEU A 387 30.43 5.44 -13.05
C LEU A 387 31.27 4.25 -13.54
N ASP A 388 32.58 4.23 -13.28
CA ASP A 388 33.42 3.05 -13.49
C ASP A 388 33.33 2.04 -12.33
N GLY A 389 32.86 2.48 -11.16
CA GLY A 389 32.63 1.64 -9.99
C GLY A 389 31.15 1.36 -9.71
N VAL A 390 30.26 2.33 -9.94
CA VAL A 390 28.84 2.24 -9.57
C VAL A 390 27.90 2.65 -10.69
N PHE A 391 26.62 2.33 -10.54
CA PHE A 391 25.53 3.03 -11.21
C PHE A 391 24.39 3.28 -10.22
N PHE A 392 23.52 4.24 -10.51
CA PHE A 392 22.52 4.72 -9.55
C PHE A 392 21.11 4.28 -9.92
N ILE A 393 20.36 3.91 -8.89
CA ILE A 393 18.90 3.79 -8.93
C ILE A 393 18.36 4.85 -7.97
N LEU A 394 17.84 5.94 -8.51
CA LEU A 394 17.34 7.06 -7.72
C LEU A 394 15.83 6.99 -7.69
N VAL A 395 15.26 6.88 -6.49
CA VAL A 395 13.82 6.88 -6.23
C VAL A 395 13.52 8.14 -5.43
N PRO A 396 13.29 9.31 -6.07
CA PRO A 396 13.13 10.55 -5.33
C PRO A 396 11.98 10.48 -4.31
N GLU A 397 10.91 9.76 -4.65
CA GLU A 397 9.72 9.66 -3.82
C GLU A 397 9.03 8.30 -4.04
N GLU A 398 8.92 7.49 -2.98
CA GLU A 398 8.12 6.27 -2.99
C GLU A 398 6.64 6.59 -2.76
N ASN A 399 6.33 7.50 -1.84
CA ASN A 399 4.97 7.94 -1.53
C ASN A 399 4.55 9.10 -2.45
N VAL A 400 4.42 8.83 -3.75
CA VAL A 400 4.10 9.86 -4.76
C VAL A 400 2.77 10.58 -4.51
N GLU A 401 1.81 9.90 -3.88
CA GLU A 401 0.56 10.51 -3.42
C GLU A 401 0.79 11.39 -2.20
N GLY A 402 1.53 10.90 -1.20
CA GLY A 402 1.97 11.69 -0.07
C GLY A 402 2.67 12.98 -0.50
N ARG A 403 3.53 12.95 -1.53
CA ARG A 403 4.19 14.17 -2.04
C ARG A 403 3.23 15.11 -2.76
N THR A 404 2.18 14.56 -3.36
CA THR A 404 1.10 15.35 -3.95
C THR A 404 0.28 16.06 -2.87
N TYR A 405 0.16 15.49 -1.68
CA TYR A 405 -0.66 16.02 -0.57
C TYR A 405 0.15 16.71 0.53
N ILE A 406 1.48 16.52 0.54
CA ILE A 406 2.39 16.75 1.67
C ILE A 406 1.93 15.98 2.90
N THR A 407 1.87 14.65 2.79
CA THR A 407 1.55 13.79 3.94
C THR A 407 2.56 12.67 4.12
N ARG A 408 2.80 12.27 5.37
CA ARG A 408 3.63 11.10 5.69
C ARG A 408 2.98 9.83 5.18
N GLU A 409 1.70 9.67 5.47
CA GLU A 409 0.93 8.50 5.07
C GLU A 409 0.53 8.54 3.59
N ALA A 410 0.36 7.37 2.98
CA ALA A 410 -0.20 7.22 1.65
C ALA A 410 -1.71 7.53 1.64
N SER A 411 -2.32 7.56 0.45
CA SER A 411 -3.74 7.97 0.28
C SER A 411 -4.74 7.12 1.06
N ASN A 412 -4.39 5.88 1.36
CA ASN A 412 -5.17 4.94 2.17
C ASN A 412 -4.98 5.12 3.69
N GLY A 413 -4.09 6.02 4.13
CA GLY A 413 -3.81 6.35 5.53
C GLY A 413 -2.75 5.46 6.22
N TYR A 414 -1.87 4.83 5.44
CA TYR A 414 -0.79 3.97 5.94
C TYR A 414 0.54 4.72 5.98
N ASP A 415 1.26 4.58 7.09
CA ASP A 415 2.69 4.87 7.11
C ASP A 415 3.43 3.75 6.36
N LEU A 416 3.94 4.06 5.17
CA LEU A 416 4.60 3.07 4.32
C LEU A 416 5.88 2.52 4.96
N ASN A 417 6.58 3.32 5.79
CA ASN A 417 7.73 2.86 6.56
C ASN A 417 7.32 2.05 7.81
N ARG A 418 6.15 1.42 7.75
CA ARG A 418 5.65 0.42 8.68
C ARG A 418 4.99 -0.76 7.95
N ASP A 419 5.18 -0.86 6.63
CA ASP A 419 4.49 -1.79 5.74
C ASP A 419 5.45 -2.64 4.87
N ASN A 420 6.77 -2.49 4.94
CA ASN A 420 7.67 -3.16 3.99
C ASN A 420 7.69 -4.70 4.10
N SER A 421 7.55 -5.26 5.30
CA SER A 421 7.33 -6.71 5.46
C SER A 421 5.92 -7.12 5.06
N PHE A 422 4.91 -6.35 5.46
CA PHE A 422 3.50 -6.74 5.28
C PHE A 422 3.05 -6.62 3.82
N GLN A 423 3.49 -5.55 3.16
CA GLN A 423 3.24 -5.19 1.77
C GLN A 423 1.75 -5.07 1.47
N THR A 424 1.02 -4.37 2.35
CA THR A 424 -0.42 -4.17 2.23
C THR A 424 -0.78 -3.08 1.23
N THR A 425 0.17 -2.22 0.88
CA THR A 425 0.01 -1.10 -0.05
C THR A 425 0.75 -1.33 -1.37
N GLU A 426 0.21 -0.85 -2.48
CA GLU A 426 0.84 -0.99 -3.80
C GLU A 426 2.25 -0.36 -3.84
N GLU A 427 2.47 0.71 -3.07
CA GLU A 427 3.74 1.42 -2.99
C GLU A 427 4.87 0.53 -2.49
N THR A 428 4.70 -0.10 -1.33
CA THR A 428 5.71 -1.01 -0.76
C THR A 428 5.85 -2.26 -1.62
N GLN A 429 4.75 -2.77 -2.22
CA GLN A 429 4.82 -3.89 -3.17
C GLN A 429 5.72 -3.58 -4.37
N ASN A 430 5.59 -2.38 -4.94
CA ASN A 430 6.37 -1.93 -6.09
C ASN A 430 7.83 -1.70 -5.70
N MET A 431 8.10 -1.06 -4.56
CA MET A 431 9.45 -0.81 -4.07
C MET A 431 10.19 -2.12 -3.78
N GLN A 432 9.55 -3.06 -3.07
CA GLN A 432 10.19 -4.34 -2.74
C GLN A 432 10.46 -5.20 -3.97
N LYS A 433 9.59 -5.14 -5.00
CA LYS A 433 9.85 -5.76 -6.30
C LYS A 433 11.04 -5.11 -7.03
N LEU A 434 11.20 -3.79 -6.94
CA LEU A 434 12.34 -3.08 -7.51
C LEU A 434 13.65 -3.49 -6.83
N ILE A 435 13.66 -3.53 -5.49
CA ILE A 435 14.81 -4.00 -4.70
C ILE A 435 15.16 -5.45 -5.07
N ALA A 436 14.17 -6.35 -5.12
CA ALA A 436 14.39 -7.76 -5.49
C ALA A 436 14.88 -7.94 -6.92
N THR A 437 14.49 -7.07 -7.85
CA THR A 437 14.96 -7.10 -9.24
C THR A 437 16.44 -6.73 -9.35
N PHE A 438 16.88 -5.73 -8.59
CA PHE A 438 18.22 -5.18 -8.74
C PHE A 438 19.21 -5.71 -7.71
N ASN A 439 18.80 -6.20 -6.55
CA ASN A 439 19.69 -6.53 -5.44
C ASN A 439 20.76 -5.44 -5.21
N PRO A 440 20.37 -4.18 -4.94
CA PRO A 440 21.32 -3.11 -4.70
C PRO A 440 22.40 -3.57 -3.73
N VAL A 441 23.68 -3.26 -3.97
CA VAL A 441 24.70 -3.60 -2.96
C VAL A 441 24.63 -2.67 -1.75
N SER A 442 24.10 -1.46 -1.99
CA SER A 442 23.81 -0.46 -0.97
C SER A 442 22.47 0.21 -1.25
N LEU A 443 21.67 0.39 -0.19
CA LEU A 443 20.45 1.19 -0.21
C LEU A 443 20.51 2.22 0.92
N THR A 444 20.26 3.48 0.63
CA THR A 444 20.12 4.51 1.66
C THR A 444 18.78 5.21 1.49
N GLU A 445 17.94 5.13 2.51
CA GLU A 445 16.65 5.81 2.58
C GLU A 445 16.78 7.04 3.47
N PHE A 446 16.46 8.21 2.91
CA PHE A 446 16.53 9.48 3.62
C PHE A 446 15.18 9.84 4.21
N HIS A 447 15.22 10.35 5.43
CA HIS A 447 14.10 10.69 6.29
C HIS A 447 14.30 12.05 6.99
N GLY A 448 13.47 12.40 7.97
CA GLY A 448 13.70 13.49 8.90
C GLY A 448 12.99 13.33 10.25
N ARG A 449 13.24 14.30 11.14
CA ARG A 449 12.59 14.55 12.46
C ARG A 449 13.41 14.15 13.69
N VAL A 450 14.69 13.88 13.56
CA VAL A 450 15.59 13.86 14.73
C VAL A 450 16.46 15.11 14.77
N SER A 451 16.81 15.56 15.98
CA SER A 451 17.55 16.82 16.17
C SER A 451 19.00 16.77 15.66
N ALA A 452 19.53 15.57 15.48
CA ALA A 452 20.84 15.34 14.89
C ALA A 452 20.66 14.88 13.44
N PHE A 453 21.57 15.24 12.56
CA PHE A 453 21.76 14.51 11.33
C PHE A 453 22.29 13.13 11.70
N GLN A 454 21.57 12.09 11.34
CA GLN A 454 21.84 10.74 11.80
C GLN A 454 21.97 9.79 10.62
N CYS A 455 22.99 8.95 10.65
CA CYS A 455 23.26 7.92 9.64
C CYS A 455 23.20 6.55 10.32
N GLU A 456 22.07 5.87 10.20
CA GLU A 456 21.77 4.63 10.90
C GLU A 456 22.03 3.40 10.02
N PRO A 457 22.96 2.52 10.42
CA PRO A 457 22.98 1.11 10.07
C PRO A 457 22.32 0.19 11.13
N CYS A 458 21.55 0.76 12.06
CA CYS A 458 20.94 0.20 13.28
C CYS A 458 21.90 -0.35 14.33
N ASP A 459 21.42 -0.40 15.57
CA ASP A 459 22.07 -1.06 16.70
C ASP A 459 21.21 -2.23 17.23
N PRO A 460 21.67 -3.04 18.20
CA PRO A 460 20.89 -4.16 18.73
C PRO A 460 19.62 -3.72 19.48
N PRO A 461 18.56 -4.56 19.56
CA PRO A 461 18.53 -5.96 19.14
C PRO A 461 18.47 -6.13 17.63
N HIS A 462 19.21 -7.12 17.16
CA HIS A 462 19.37 -7.40 15.74
C HIS A 462 18.38 -8.46 15.25
N GLU A 463 17.84 -8.26 14.06
CA GLU A 463 16.96 -9.21 13.40
C GLU A 463 17.68 -10.56 13.13
N PRO A 464 17.10 -11.70 13.53
CA PRO A 464 17.79 -12.98 13.50
C PRO A 464 18.11 -13.49 12.09
N ASN A 465 17.37 -13.14 11.05
CA ASN A 465 17.61 -13.59 9.68
C ASN A 465 18.69 -12.78 8.93
N PHE A 466 19.18 -11.68 9.50
CA PHE A 466 20.34 -10.93 8.98
C PHE A 466 21.65 -11.67 9.20
N GLU A 467 22.46 -11.74 8.16
CA GLU A 467 23.83 -12.28 8.25
C GLU A 467 24.83 -11.16 8.56
N TYR A 468 24.74 -10.63 9.78
CA TYR A 468 25.50 -9.47 10.25
C TYR A 468 27.01 -9.60 10.10
N ASP A 469 27.56 -10.80 10.22
CA ASP A 469 28.99 -11.05 10.04
C ASP A 469 29.50 -10.71 8.63
N LEU A 470 28.60 -10.59 7.65
CA LEU A 470 28.89 -10.17 6.29
C LEU A 470 28.37 -8.77 5.97
N LEU A 471 27.21 -8.38 6.51
CA LEU A 471 26.65 -7.04 6.30
C LEU A 471 27.49 -5.97 7.01
N ALA A 472 27.96 -6.24 8.23
CA ALA A 472 28.71 -5.30 9.04
C ALA A 472 30.09 -4.91 8.49
N ASP A 473 30.61 -5.65 7.50
CA ASP A 473 31.86 -5.31 6.79
C ASP A 473 31.86 -3.87 6.26
N HIS A 474 30.67 -3.33 5.94
CA HIS A 474 30.52 -2.02 5.33
C HIS A 474 29.59 -1.05 6.06
N LEU A 475 28.81 -1.50 7.05
CA LEU A 475 27.83 -0.65 7.75
C LEU A 475 28.48 0.63 8.31
N ILE A 476 29.49 0.53 9.17
CA ILE A 476 30.11 1.73 9.76
C ILE A 476 30.82 2.59 8.71
N ALA A 477 31.68 2.01 7.89
CA ALA A 477 32.51 2.78 6.97
C ALA A 477 31.69 3.45 5.84
N GLY A 478 30.65 2.78 5.33
CA GLY A 478 29.73 3.37 4.36
C GLY A 478 28.82 4.44 4.97
N GLY A 479 28.39 4.26 6.22
CA GLY A 479 27.66 5.29 6.97
C GLY A 479 28.53 6.52 7.27
N GLU A 480 29.78 6.33 7.68
CA GLU A 480 30.73 7.44 7.89
C GLU A 480 31.08 8.15 6.58
N ALA A 481 31.25 7.42 5.47
CA ALA A 481 31.48 8.05 4.17
C ALA A 481 30.34 8.98 3.75
N LEU A 482 29.09 8.59 4.05
CA LEU A 482 27.92 9.43 3.85
C LEU A 482 27.94 10.64 4.78
N GLY A 483 28.00 10.39 6.10
CA GLY A 483 27.88 11.41 7.11
C GLY A 483 28.98 12.47 7.04
N ILE A 484 30.25 12.04 6.86
CA ILE A 484 31.41 12.94 6.78
C ILE A 484 31.30 13.87 5.57
N ALA A 485 30.95 13.33 4.40
CA ALA A 485 30.84 14.14 3.18
C ALA A 485 29.67 15.13 3.28
N ALA A 486 28.53 14.70 3.83
CA ALA A 486 27.39 15.58 4.06
C ALA A 486 27.77 16.77 4.95
N VAL A 487 28.36 16.52 6.13
CA VAL A 487 28.65 17.59 7.11
C VAL A 487 29.82 18.49 6.70
N ALA A 488 30.81 17.98 5.95
CA ALA A 488 31.94 18.78 5.48
C ALA A 488 31.57 19.79 4.38
N ASN A 489 30.38 19.65 3.79
CA ASN A 489 29.88 20.53 2.72
C ASN A 489 28.62 21.30 3.17
N ASN A 490 28.35 21.36 4.46
CA ASN A 490 27.18 22.02 5.03
C ASN A 490 27.62 22.98 6.13
N ASP A 491 27.22 24.25 6.06
CA ASP A 491 27.59 25.26 7.06
C ASP A 491 26.57 25.39 8.21
N THR A 492 25.41 24.74 8.08
CA THR A 492 24.29 24.84 9.04
C THR A 492 24.23 23.64 9.97
N TYR A 493 24.36 22.44 9.42
CA TYR A 493 24.28 21.15 10.11
C TYR A 493 25.57 20.37 9.84
N ASN A 494 26.64 20.68 10.57
CA ASN A 494 27.99 20.20 10.25
C ASN A 494 28.55 19.18 11.25
N SER A 495 27.65 18.45 11.91
CA SER A 495 27.96 17.28 12.72
C SER A 495 26.88 16.20 12.58
N PHE A 496 27.21 14.95 12.88
CA PHE A 496 26.30 13.80 12.72
C PHE A 496 26.58 12.65 13.70
N VAL A 497 25.60 11.78 13.88
CA VAL A 497 25.68 10.59 14.75
C VAL A 497 25.43 9.29 13.98
N ILE A 498 26.00 8.19 14.49
CA ILE A 498 25.74 6.81 14.05
C ILE A 498 25.35 6.02 15.30
N PRO A 499 24.08 5.57 15.47
CA PRO A 499 23.62 4.88 16.68
C PRO A 499 24.53 3.73 17.16
N GLN A 500 24.87 2.81 16.26
CA GLN A 500 25.78 1.67 16.52
C GLN A 500 27.17 2.07 17.03
N ARG A 501 27.63 3.29 16.71
CA ARG A 501 28.90 3.84 17.19
C ARG A 501 28.73 4.67 18.46
N ASP A 502 27.62 5.37 18.61
CA ASP A 502 27.51 6.53 19.50
C ASP A 502 26.51 6.36 20.66
N TYR A 503 25.56 5.41 20.60
CA TYR A 503 24.45 5.30 21.58
C TYR A 503 24.73 4.34 22.74
N LEU A 504 25.80 3.53 22.66
CA LEU A 504 26.20 2.68 23.77
C LEU A 504 26.78 3.51 24.93
N THR A 505 26.30 3.28 26.15
CA THR A 505 26.73 4.03 27.34
C THR A 505 27.66 3.20 28.23
N ASP A 506 28.78 3.77 28.69
CA ASP A 506 29.64 3.21 29.76
C ASP A 506 29.08 3.53 31.15
N ASN A 507 28.80 2.48 31.94
CA ASN A 507 28.29 2.62 33.31
C ASN A 507 29.37 3.05 34.33
N GLY A 508 30.65 2.99 33.95
CA GLY A 508 31.80 3.35 34.78
C GLY A 508 32.29 2.24 35.72
N ASP A 509 31.73 1.04 35.60
CA ASP A 509 32.12 -0.17 36.34
C ASP A 509 32.68 -1.29 35.44
N GLY A 510 32.92 -0.98 34.16
CA GLY A 510 33.38 -1.92 33.14
C GLY A 510 32.24 -2.64 32.41
N THR A 511 30.99 -2.24 32.63
CA THR A 511 29.82 -2.68 31.85
C THR A 511 29.31 -1.55 30.96
N THR A 512 28.63 -1.93 29.88
CA THR A 512 27.99 -1.03 28.94
C THR A 512 26.48 -1.28 28.92
N TYR A 513 25.72 -0.34 28.34
CA TYR A 513 24.28 -0.41 28.32
C TYR A 513 23.70 0.36 27.13
N TRP A 514 22.84 -0.29 26.36
CA TRP A 514 21.99 0.35 25.37
C TRP A 514 20.81 0.99 26.11
N ALA A 515 20.61 2.30 26.05
CA ALA A 515 19.51 2.94 26.78
C ALA A 515 18.25 3.09 25.94
N ASP A 516 18.45 3.56 24.72
CA ASP A 516 17.42 3.87 23.72
C ASP A 516 17.96 3.43 22.33
N PRO A 517 18.12 2.11 22.12
CA PRO A 517 18.60 1.58 20.85
C PRO A 517 17.71 2.00 19.68
N TRP A 518 18.33 2.19 18.53
CA TRP A 518 17.73 2.36 17.22
C TRP A 518 17.85 1.03 16.47
N ASP A 519 17.02 0.09 16.93
CA ASP A 519 17.14 -1.32 16.58
C ASP A 519 16.69 -1.64 15.16
N ASP A 520 17.21 -2.73 14.60
CA ASP A 520 16.73 -3.28 13.33
C ASP A 520 15.85 -4.52 13.46
N MET A 521 15.39 -4.85 14.67
CA MET A 521 14.60 -6.05 14.93
C MET A 521 13.35 -6.13 14.03
N SER A 522 12.75 -4.99 13.69
CA SER A 522 11.63 -4.93 12.75
C SER A 522 12.10 -4.77 11.30
N THR A 523 11.58 -5.62 10.42
CA THR A 523 11.78 -5.52 8.97
C THR A 523 10.72 -4.67 8.28
N SER A 524 9.87 -3.98 9.04
CA SER A 524 8.75 -3.17 8.50
C SER A 524 9.21 -1.91 7.73
N TYR A 525 10.50 -1.64 7.72
CA TYR A 525 11.14 -0.51 7.08
C TYR A 525 11.86 -0.90 5.79
N THR A 526 12.04 0.02 4.85
CA THR A 526 12.67 -0.29 3.56
C THR A 526 14.13 -0.74 3.72
N PRO A 527 14.99 -0.05 4.50
CA PRO A 527 16.39 -0.46 4.65
C PRO A 527 16.53 -1.84 5.30
N GLN A 528 15.81 -2.08 6.40
CA GLN A 528 15.86 -3.33 7.16
C GLN A 528 15.32 -4.49 6.32
N PHE A 529 14.20 -4.31 5.59
CA PHE A 529 13.74 -5.36 4.68
C PHE A 529 14.76 -5.66 3.56
N ALA A 530 15.43 -4.64 3.03
CA ALA A 530 16.48 -4.84 2.02
C ALA A 530 17.70 -5.63 2.55
N MET A 531 17.98 -5.57 3.85
CA MET A 531 19.04 -6.38 4.48
C MET A 531 18.73 -7.88 4.47
N LEU A 532 17.45 -8.29 4.54
CA LEU A 532 17.04 -9.70 4.31
C LEU A 532 17.45 -10.19 2.91
N GLN A 533 17.56 -9.27 1.95
CA GLN A 533 17.93 -9.54 0.57
C GLN A 533 19.45 -9.55 0.33
N GLY A 534 20.26 -9.28 1.36
CA GLY A 534 21.71 -9.16 1.26
C GLY A 534 22.20 -7.78 0.82
N THR A 535 21.38 -6.74 0.98
CA THR A 535 21.74 -5.33 0.74
C THR A 535 22.35 -4.75 2.02
N VAL A 536 23.42 -3.96 1.92
CA VAL A 536 23.87 -3.12 3.05
C VAL A 536 23.01 -1.86 3.04
N ALA A 537 22.23 -1.62 4.09
CA ALA A 537 21.23 -0.56 4.06
C ALA A 537 21.39 0.47 5.18
N TYR A 538 20.87 1.67 4.94
CA TYR A 538 20.94 2.79 5.87
C TYR A 538 19.62 3.55 5.92
N THR A 539 19.16 3.88 7.13
CA THR A 539 18.20 4.96 7.36
C THR A 539 18.98 6.24 7.65
N VAL A 540 18.60 7.36 7.07
CA VAL A 540 19.29 8.64 7.30
C VAL A 540 18.30 9.72 7.69
N GLU A 541 18.39 10.25 8.89
CA GLU A 541 17.48 11.29 9.38
C GLU A 541 18.07 12.68 9.23
N LEU A 542 17.31 13.57 8.58
CA LEU A 542 17.68 14.98 8.41
C LEU A 542 17.23 15.85 9.62
N PRO A 543 18.06 16.82 10.04
CA PRO A 543 17.77 17.71 11.16
C PRO A 543 16.87 18.90 10.81
N GLY A 544 16.57 19.11 9.52
CA GLY A 544 15.78 20.24 9.06
C GLY A 544 15.28 20.10 7.62
N TYR A 545 14.17 20.76 7.33
CA TYR A 545 13.43 20.67 6.06
C TYR A 545 13.61 21.95 5.24
N ASN A 546 14.84 22.17 4.78
CA ASN A 546 15.28 23.36 4.06
C ASN A 546 16.41 23.03 3.06
N ASP A 547 16.95 24.04 2.38
CA ASP A 547 18.04 23.88 1.42
C ASP A 547 19.31 23.26 2.04
N ALA A 548 19.60 23.54 3.33
CA ALA A 548 20.72 22.90 4.02
C ALA A 548 20.46 21.41 4.26
N GLY A 549 19.22 21.00 4.58
CA GLY A 549 18.83 19.59 4.65
C GLY A 549 19.02 18.87 3.30
N ALA A 550 18.56 19.47 2.21
CA ALA A 550 18.74 18.91 0.86
C ALA A 550 20.23 18.80 0.47
N GLN A 551 21.06 19.75 0.90
CA GLN A 551 22.51 19.72 0.68
C GLN A 551 23.21 18.57 1.42
N LEU A 552 22.77 18.22 2.64
CA LEU A 552 23.29 17.05 3.36
C LEU A 552 23.11 15.78 2.53
N VAL A 553 21.91 15.56 2.00
CA VAL A 553 21.59 14.41 1.13
C VAL A 553 22.47 14.43 -0.12
N GLN A 554 22.55 15.59 -0.80
CA GLN A 554 23.29 15.75 -2.05
C GLN A 554 24.76 15.31 -1.92
N TYR A 555 25.48 15.85 -0.93
CA TYR A 555 26.90 15.52 -0.72
C TYR A 555 27.12 14.20 0.02
N GLY A 556 26.19 13.79 0.88
CA GLY A 556 26.19 12.48 1.50
C GLY A 556 26.11 11.35 0.47
N CYS A 557 25.21 11.48 -0.51
CA CYS A 557 25.08 10.55 -1.63
C CYS A 557 26.39 10.45 -2.42
N LEU A 558 27.03 11.59 -2.75
CA LEU A 558 28.28 11.62 -3.48
C LEU A 558 29.43 10.96 -2.71
N GLY A 559 29.57 11.27 -1.40
CA GLY A 559 30.59 10.70 -0.54
C GLY A 559 30.46 9.20 -0.37
N GLN A 560 29.24 8.73 -0.09
CA GLN A 560 28.95 7.30 0.05
C GLN A 560 29.17 6.55 -1.27
N ALA A 561 28.69 7.11 -2.40
CA ALA A 561 28.87 6.51 -3.71
C ALA A 561 30.35 6.38 -4.09
N ASN A 562 31.17 7.38 -3.77
CA ASN A 562 32.61 7.33 -4.02
C ASN A 562 33.32 6.27 -3.17
N TYR A 563 32.91 6.10 -1.89
CA TYR A 563 33.38 5.01 -1.04
C TYR A 563 32.99 3.63 -1.61
N ILE A 564 31.71 3.44 -1.95
CA ILE A 564 31.20 2.18 -2.52
C ILE A 564 31.92 1.85 -3.84
N ALA A 565 32.18 2.84 -4.70
CA ALA A 565 32.94 2.64 -5.93
C ALA A 565 34.35 2.09 -5.67
N GLY A 566 34.99 2.54 -4.60
CA GLY A 566 36.30 2.05 -4.13
C GLY A 566 36.24 0.63 -3.53
N GLU A 567 35.16 0.32 -2.80
CA GLU A 567 34.98 -0.94 -2.06
C GLU A 567 34.07 -1.95 -2.76
N LYS A 568 33.68 -1.72 -4.03
CA LYS A 568 32.66 -2.49 -4.74
C LYS A 568 32.85 -4.00 -4.73
N LEU A 569 34.10 -4.48 -4.73
CA LEU A 569 34.39 -5.91 -4.69
C LEU A 569 34.17 -6.52 -3.29
N GLY A 570 34.33 -5.73 -2.22
CA GLY A 570 33.98 -6.11 -0.86
C GLY A 570 32.49 -6.35 -0.73
N TYR A 571 31.69 -5.33 -1.05
CA TYR A 571 30.23 -5.40 -1.08
C TYR A 571 29.73 -6.60 -1.89
N LEU A 572 30.23 -6.76 -3.12
CA LEU A 572 29.88 -7.87 -4.00
C LEU A 572 30.21 -9.24 -3.40
N THR A 573 31.37 -9.34 -2.73
CA THR A 573 31.82 -10.58 -2.10
C THR A 573 30.92 -10.92 -0.92
N SER A 574 30.57 -9.96 -0.06
CA SER A 574 29.73 -10.19 1.11
C SER A 574 28.32 -10.60 0.71
N GLN A 575 27.67 -9.88 -0.21
CA GLN A 575 26.36 -10.28 -0.75
C GLN A 575 26.38 -11.67 -1.40
N THR A 576 27.39 -11.98 -2.23
CA THR A 576 27.49 -13.30 -2.87
C THR A 576 27.75 -14.43 -1.86
N LYS A 577 28.43 -14.15 -0.73
CA LYS A 577 28.60 -15.13 0.36
C LYS A 577 27.28 -15.43 1.07
N ILE A 578 26.43 -14.43 1.31
CA ILE A 578 25.07 -14.62 1.84
C ILE A 578 24.31 -15.57 0.92
N PHE A 579 24.32 -15.31 -0.40
CA PHE A 579 23.70 -16.19 -1.38
C PHE A 579 24.31 -17.60 -1.40
N SER A 580 25.63 -17.74 -1.24
CA SER A 580 26.33 -19.04 -1.13
C SER A 580 25.89 -19.84 0.08
N ARG A 581 25.63 -19.18 1.22
CA ARG A 581 25.09 -19.84 2.40
C ARG A 581 23.65 -20.28 2.13
N GLY A 582 22.84 -19.40 1.55
CA GLY A 582 21.45 -19.67 1.15
C GLY A 582 21.28 -20.87 0.23
N VAL A 583 21.92 -20.86 -0.94
CA VAL A 583 21.84 -21.97 -1.92
C VAL A 583 22.30 -23.31 -1.33
N GLY A 584 23.20 -23.27 -0.35
CA GLY A 584 23.68 -24.47 0.34
C GLY A 584 22.93 -24.84 1.61
N ASN A 585 21.90 -24.07 2.00
CA ASN A 585 21.28 -24.08 3.33
C ASN A 585 22.28 -24.24 4.49
N LYS A 586 23.38 -23.47 4.46
CA LYS A 586 24.45 -23.57 5.47
C LYS A 586 24.05 -22.86 6.76
N ASN A 587 24.28 -23.49 7.90
CA ASN A 587 24.18 -22.89 9.24
C ASN A 587 25.21 -21.73 9.38
N SER A 588 24.77 -20.59 9.91
CA SER A 588 25.58 -19.39 10.16
C SER A 588 25.55 -18.90 11.62
N ASP A 589 25.10 -19.74 12.55
CA ASP A 589 24.71 -19.37 13.93
C ASP A 589 25.89 -19.41 14.91
N ALA A 590 26.99 -20.06 14.53
CA ALA A 590 28.20 -20.13 15.34
C ALA A 590 28.66 -18.73 15.81
N TYR A 591 29.21 -18.65 17.04
CA TYR A 591 29.65 -17.39 17.66
C TYR A 591 30.50 -16.52 16.72
N ASP A 592 31.55 -17.08 16.11
CA ASP A 592 32.46 -16.34 15.22
C ASP A 592 31.82 -15.88 13.89
N LEU A 593 30.55 -16.24 13.64
CA LEU A 593 29.73 -15.81 12.52
C LEU A 593 28.66 -14.83 13.04
N VAL A 594 27.37 -15.14 12.87
CA VAL A 594 26.28 -14.24 13.30
C VAL A 594 26.10 -14.24 14.81
N GLY A 595 26.41 -15.34 15.50
CA GLY A 595 26.15 -15.49 16.93
C GLY A 595 26.70 -14.35 17.79
N GLN A 596 27.91 -13.85 17.53
CA GLN A 596 28.51 -12.74 18.30
C GLN A 596 27.72 -11.41 18.23
N TRP A 597 26.92 -11.20 17.18
CA TRP A 597 26.13 -9.98 16.98
C TRP A 597 24.84 -9.96 17.81
N LEU A 598 24.35 -11.12 18.25
CA LEU A 598 23.12 -11.24 19.04
C LEU A 598 23.42 -11.02 20.53
N CYS A 599 23.54 -9.76 20.94
CA CYS A 599 23.84 -9.36 22.32
C CYS A 599 22.57 -9.12 23.16
N ASP A 600 22.75 -8.89 24.47
CA ASP A 600 21.68 -8.39 25.35
C ASP A 600 21.73 -6.86 25.51
N GLN A 601 20.81 -6.29 26.32
CA GLN A 601 20.78 -4.85 26.63
C GLN A 601 22.10 -4.31 27.24
N ASN A 602 22.93 -5.19 27.83
CA ASN A 602 24.23 -4.82 28.42
C ASN A 602 25.39 -5.03 27.43
N ASP A 603 25.09 -5.20 26.14
CA ASP A 603 26.05 -5.39 25.06
C ASP A 603 26.95 -6.63 25.25
N VAL A 604 26.42 -7.67 25.91
CA VAL A 604 27.16 -8.94 26.07
C VAL A 604 27.02 -9.74 24.77
N GLU A 605 28.07 -9.72 23.94
CA GLU A 605 28.16 -10.46 22.68
C GLU A 605 27.69 -11.92 22.81
N GLY A 606 26.77 -12.33 21.93
CA GLY A 606 26.22 -13.69 21.86
C GLY A 606 25.27 -14.09 22.99
N ALA A 607 24.95 -13.21 23.94
CA ALA A 607 24.07 -13.52 25.06
C ALA A 607 22.66 -13.98 24.65
N GLU A 608 22.16 -13.53 23.50
CA GLU A 608 20.81 -13.86 23.01
C GLU A 608 20.83 -14.72 21.73
N SER A 609 21.99 -15.25 21.35
CA SER A 609 22.15 -16.09 20.15
C SER A 609 21.22 -17.31 20.14
N ASP A 610 21.17 -18.08 21.23
CA ASP A 610 20.28 -19.24 21.37
C ASP A 610 18.78 -18.86 21.36
N LEU A 611 18.44 -17.63 21.80
CA LEU A 611 17.06 -17.14 21.85
C LEU A 611 16.58 -16.75 20.45
N PHE A 612 17.39 -16.00 19.71
CA PHE A 612 17.03 -15.43 18.41
C PHE A 612 17.28 -16.40 17.25
N ARG A 613 18.24 -17.32 17.39
CA ARG A 613 18.55 -18.35 16.37
C ARG A 613 18.53 -19.76 16.97
N PRO A 614 17.36 -20.25 17.41
CA PRO A 614 17.25 -21.62 17.90
C PRO A 614 17.56 -22.62 16.78
N GLU A 615 18.48 -23.56 17.03
CA GLU A 615 18.82 -24.62 16.07
C GLU A 615 17.85 -25.82 16.18
N TYR A 616 17.47 -26.40 15.04
CA TYR A 616 16.76 -27.68 14.99
C TYR A 616 17.73 -28.86 15.24
N ASP A 617 17.98 -29.20 16.51
CA ASP A 617 19.03 -30.14 16.95
C ASP A 617 18.55 -31.55 17.34
N GLY A 618 17.28 -31.88 17.06
CA GLY A 618 16.66 -33.16 17.31
C GLY A 618 17.22 -34.33 16.49
N GLU A 619 16.77 -35.55 16.80
CA GLU A 619 17.25 -36.77 16.11
C GLU A 619 16.85 -36.77 14.63
N GLY A 620 17.82 -36.51 13.75
CA GLY A 620 17.63 -36.52 12.30
C GLY A 620 17.38 -35.15 11.68
N GLU A 621 17.27 -34.11 12.52
CA GLU A 621 17.20 -32.71 12.11
C GLU A 621 18.57 -32.19 11.62
N ASN A 622 18.58 -30.99 11.05
CA ASN A 622 19.73 -30.46 10.34
C ASN A 622 20.73 -29.68 11.21
N GLY A 623 20.40 -29.38 12.47
CA GLY A 623 21.23 -28.59 13.39
C GLY A 623 21.48 -27.18 12.87
N ASN A 624 20.44 -26.49 12.41
CA ASN A 624 20.48 -25.18 11.78
C ASN A 624 19.29 -24.34 12.26
N PHE A 625 19.44 -23.01 12.34
CA PHE A 625 18.31 -22.09 12.49
C PHE A 625 17.33 -22.14 11.31
N TYR A 626 17.85 -22.32 10.09
CA TYR A 626 16.98 -22.46 8.91
C TYR A 626 16.48 -23.90 8.75
N PRO A 627 15.17 -24.12 8.57
CA PRO A 627 14.65 -25.45 8.26
C PRO A 627 15.08 -25.91 6.86
N GLU A 628 14.71 -27.11 6.45
CA GLU A 628 14.95 -27.59 5.09
C GLU A 628 13.95 -26.99 4.08
N CYS A 629 12.68 -26.94 4.48
CA CYS A 629 11.61 -26.26 3.75
C CYS A 629 10.36 -26.05 4.62
N TYR A 630 9.48 -25.17 4.16
CA TYR A 630 8.09 -25.08 4.60
C TYR A 630 7.16 -25.75 3.57
N ILE A 631 6.18 -26.51 4.06
CA ILE A 631 5.07 -27.05 3.27
C ILE A 631 3.88 -26.14 3.51
N ILE A 632 3.35 -25.52 2.44
CA ILE A 632 2.13 -24.72 2.49
C ILE A 632 1.12 -25.38 1.55
N PRO A 633 0.06 -26.03 2.07
CA PRO A 633 -0.93 -26.70 1.23
C PRO A 633 -1.76 -25.69 0.44
N LEU A 634 -2.02 -26.03 -0.82
CA LEU A 634 -2.87 -25.27 -1.75
C LEU A 634 -4.12 -26.09 -2.13
N ASP A 635 -4.54 -26.97 -1.22
CA ASP A 635 -5.70 -27.85 -1.36
C ASP A 635 -6.60 -27.71 -0.13
N GLY A 636 -7.92 -27.70 -0.32
CA GLY A 636 -8.84 -27.44 0.79
C GLY A 636 -9.08 -28.64 1.72
N VAL A 637 -8.30 -29.72 1.64
CA VAL A 637 -8.28 -30.76 2.69
C VAL A 637 -7.29 -30.39 3.78
N ASN A 638 -6.13 -29.85 3.40
CA ASN A 638 -5.02 -29.57 4.29
C ASN A 638 -4.80 -28.07 4.52
N GLN A 639 -5.72 -27.22 4.06
CA GLN A 639 -5.63 -25.76 4.18
C GLN A 639 -6.99 -25.18 4.58
N THR A 640 -7.00 -24.47 5.70
CA THR A 640 -8.14 -23.78 6.29
C THR A 640 -8.40 -22.48 5.53
N ASN A 641 -7.35 -21.68 5.27
CA ASN A 641 -7.44 -20.44 4.51
C ASN A 641 -6.69 -20.52 3.17
N LEU A 642 -7.38 -21.05 2.16
CA LEU A 642 -6.83 -21.20 0.80
C LEU A 642 -6.48 -19.87 0.13
N GLN A 643 -7.22 -18.81 0.44
CA GLN A 643 -6.93 -17.47 -0.08
C GLN A 643 -5.58 -17.00 0.44
N ALA A 644 -5.38 -17.00 1.76
CA ALA A 644 -4.15 -16.52 2.37
C ALA A 644 -2.91 -17.34 1.94
N ALA A 645 -3.05 -18.65 1.74
CA ALA A 645 -1.99 -19.49 1.18
C ALA A 645 -1.60 -19.09 -0.27
N GLY A 646 -2.58 -18.68 -1.08
CA GLY A 646 -2.35 -18.13 -2.42
C GLY A 646 -1.68 -16.76 -2.39
N ASP A 647 -2.18 -15.85 -1.54
CA ASP A 647 -1.59 -14.54 -1.31
C ASP A 647 -0.13 -14.66 -0.84
N MET A 648 0.19 -15.68 -0.03
CA MET A 648 1.56 -15.96 0.41
C MET A 648 2.48 -16.38 -0.75
N MET A 649 1.99 -17.18 -1.70
CA MET A 649 2.75 -17.52 -2.91
C MET A 649 3.08 -16.28 -3.75
N GLU A 650 2.12 -15.36 -3.89
CA GLU A 650 2.36 -14.08 -4.57
C GLU A 650 3.39 -13.24 -3.82
N TRP A 651 3.22 -13.06 -2.50
CA TRP A 651 4.14 -12.29 -1.66
C TRP A 651 5.57 -12.83 -1.75
N LEU A 652 5.77 -14.14 -1.60
CA LEU A 652 7.10 -14.77 -1.67
C LEU A 652 7.75 -14.49 -3.02
N SER A 653 7.03 -14.77 -4.10
CA SER A 653 7.58 -14.64 -5.45
C SER A 653 7.81 -13.19 -5.88
N ARG A 654 7.05 -12.21 -5.35
CA ARG A 654 7.27 -10.78 -5.57
C ARG A 654 8.62 -10.31 -5.02
N ASN A 655 9.04 -10.88 -3.89
CA ASN A 655 10.33 -10.65 -3.24
C ASN A 655 11.43 -11.60 -3.75
N ASP A 656 11.20 -12.20 -4.93
CA ASP A 656 12.06 -13.14 -5.63
C ASP A 656 12.43 -14.43 -4.86
N VAL A 657 11.67 -14.76 -3.82
CA VAL A 657 11.73 -16.10 -3.23
C VAL A 657 11.20 -17.09 -4.26
N LYS A 658 12.05 -18.01 -4.71
CA LYS A 658 11.67 -19.04 -5.67
C LYS A 658 10.83 -20.09 -4.95
N VAL A 659 9.74 -20.51 -5.59
CA VAL A 659 8.79 -21.47 -5.03
C VAL A 659 8.81 -22.76 -5.85
N LEU A 660 8.53 -23.89 -5.20
CA LEU A 660 8.32 -25.18 -5.85
C LEU A 660 6.87 -25.62 -5.65
N VAL A 661 6.35 -26.35 -6.63
CA VAL A 661 5.06 -27.05 -6.52
C VAL A 661 5.27 -28.54 -6.79
N THR A 662 4.57 -29.41 -6.05
CA THR A 662 4.67 -30.87 -6.22
C THR A 662 3.96 -31.36 -7.48
N ASP A 663 4.62 -32.22 -8.26
CA ASP A 663 4.02 -32.91 -9.42
C ASP A 663 3.28 -34.20 -9.00
N LYS A 664 3.54 -34.68 -7.78
CA LYS A 664 2.99 -35.93 -7.23
C LYS A 664 2.66 -35.78 -5.76
N GLU A 665 1.73 -36.60 -5.31
CA GLU A 665 1.42 -36.79 -3.90
C GLU A 665 2.65 -37.28 -3.11
N PHE A 666 2.76 -36.83 -1.87
CA PHE A 666 3.73 -37.31 -0.89
C PHE A 666 3.11 -37.36 0.51
N THR A 667 3.78 -38.04 1.43
CA THR A 667 3.37 -38.13 2.84
C THR A 667 4.49 -37.59 3.72
N TYR A 668 4.13 -36.72 4.66
CA TYR A 668 5.02 -36.22 5.71
C TYR A 668 4.23 -36.17 7.03
N ASP A 669 4.87 -36.59 8.12
CA ASP A 669 4.28 -36.72 9.46
C ASP A 669 2.83 -37.29 9.52
N GLY A 670 2.58 -38.32 8.72
CA GLY A 670 1.26 -38.98 8.66
C GLY A 670 0.19 -38.24 7.84
N VAL A 671 0.46 -37.02 7.38
CA VAL A 671 -0.40 -36.24 6.47
C VAL A 671 -0.02 -36.52 5.03
N THR A 672 -1.02 -36.68 4.16
CA THR A 672 -0.81 -36.91 2.72
C THR A 672 -1.17 -35.65 1.95
N TYR A 673 -0.17 -35.07 1.29
CA TYR A 673 -0.29 -33.86 0.52
C TYR A 673 -0.38 -34.21 -0.97
N PRO A 674 -1.36 -33.68 -1.72
CA PRO A 674 -1.55 -34.00 -3.13
C PRO A 674 -0.46 -33.40 -4.02
N ALA A 675 -0.52 -33.71 -5.33
CA ALA A 675 0.16 -32.89 -6.32
C ALA A 675 -0.44 -31.47 -6.31
N GLY A 676 0.40 -30.45 -6.46
CA GLY A 676 -0.02 -29.05 -6.40
C GLY A 676 0.28 -28.34 -5.08
N THR A 677 0.91 -29.03 -4.12
CA THR A 677 1.33 -28.46 -2.82
C THR A 677 2.54 -27.55 -3.00
N MET A 678 2.51 -26.37 -2.38
CA MET A 678 3.61 -25.42 -2.38
C MET A 678 4.70 -25.84 -1.39
N ILE A 679 5.94 -25.81 -1.84
CA ILE A 679 7.14 -26.09 -1.05
C ILE A 679 8.06 -24.87 -1.14
N VAL A 680 8.28 -24.21 -0.01
CA VAL A 680 9.23 -23.10 0.12
C VAL A 680 10.55 -23.65 0.63
N SER A 681 11.48 -23.91 -0.29
CA SER A 681 12.76 -24.53 0.08
C SER A 681 13.78 -23.51 0.56
N MET A 682 14.52 -23.79 1.64
CA MET A 682 15.58 -22.90 2.14
C MET A 682 16.91 -23.01 1.36
N TYR A 683 16.99 -23.89 0.36
CA TYR A 683 18.15 -24.04 -0.53
C TYR A 683 18.13 -23.01 -1.67
N GLN A 684 18.10 -21.73 -1.33
CA GLN A 684 18.03 -20.62 -2.29
C GLN A 684 18.68 -19.34 -1.74
N ALA A 685 19.03 -18.41 -2.64
CA ALA A 685 19.68 -17.15 -2.28
C ALA A 685 18.83 -16.29 -1.33
N LYS A 686 17.51 -16.27 -1.53
CA LYS A 686 16.55 -15.46 -0.77
C LYS A 686 15.96 -16.16 0.47
N ARG A 687 16.69 -17.12 1.06
CA ARG A 687 16.19 -17.89 2.22
C ARG A 687 15.87 -17.00 3.44
N SER A 688 16.62 -15.92 3.67
CA SER A 688 16.38 -15.02 4.82
C SER A 688 15.08 -14.24 4.65
N VAL A 689 14.75 -13.84 3.41
CA VAL A 689 13.44 -13.24 3.10
C VAL A 689 12.29 -14.21 3.37
N ALA A 690 12.45 -15.47 2.95
CA ALA A 690 11.43 -16.50 3.15
C ALA A 690 11.26 -16.86 4.64
N ASN A 691 12.37 -17.12 5.33
CA ASN A 691 12.37 -17.49 6.75
C ASN A 691 11.90 -16.34 7.62
N GLY A 692 12.30 -15.10 7.32
CA GLY A 692 11.94 -13.90 8.09
C GLY A 692 10.45 -13.57 8.17
N VAL A 693 9.58 -14.29 7.45
CA VAL A 693 8.11 -14.17 7.61
C VAL A 693 7.38 -15.50 7.81
N LEU A 694 8.11 -16.62 7.82
CA LEU A 694 7.55 -17.98 7.95
C LEU A 694 8.08 -18.74 9.18
N TYR A 695 9.14 -18.26 9.84
CA TYR A 695 9.57 -18.86 11.10
C TYR A 695 8.64 -18.45 12.25
N ASP A 696 8.68 -19.21 13.35
CA ASP A 696 7.81 -19.04 14.51
C ASP A 696 8.10 -17.76 15.33
N GLY A 697 9.02 -16.89 14.90
CA GLY A 697 9.33 -15.64 15.60
C GLY A 697 10.13 -15.81 16.89
N THR A 698 10.18 -14.74 17.69
CA THR A 698 10.82 -14.72 19.02
C THR A 698 10.03 -13.85 19.99
N LEU A 699 9.85 -14.32 21.24
CA LEU A 699 9.31 -13.51 22.33
C LEU A 699 10.43 -12.75 23.04
N ILE A 700 10.51 -11.44 22.79
CA ILE A 700 11.50 -10.52 23.34
C ILE A 700 11.01 -9.97 24.67
N THR A 701 11.84 -10.06 25.73
CA THR A 701 11.43 -9.68 27.10
C THR A 701 12.46 -8.87 27.89
N SER A 702 13.71 -8.91 27.45
CA SER A 702 14.89 -8.31 28.11
C SER A 702 15.17 -6.87 27.69
N TRP A 703 14.48 -6.36 26.67
CA TRP A 703 14.77 -5.04 26.08
C TRP A 703 13.89 -3.90 26.62
N THR A 704 14.47 -2.69 26.74
CA THR A 704 13.78 -1.48 27.24
C THR A 704 12.83 -0.89 26.22
N VAL A 705 13.10 -1.02 24.92
CA VAL A 705 12.34 -0.45 23.81
C VAL A 705 12.63 -1.26 22.55
N LEU A 706 11.65 -1.28 21.65
CA LEU A 706 11.81 -1.66 20.24
C LEU A 706 11.14 -0.54 19.42
N TYR A 707 11.71 -0.21 18.27
CA TYR A 707 11.29 0.93 17.47
C TYR A 707 10.01 0.66 16.63
N SER A 708 9.69 -0.61 16.32
CA SER A 708 8.45 -1.03 15.64
C SER A 708 8.07 -2.47 15.97
N GLU A 709 6.89 -2.89 15.51
CA GLU A 709 6.38 -4.25 15.68
C GLU A 709 7.36 -5.29 15.12
N GLY A 710 7.66 -6.32 15.91
CA GLY A 710 8.55 -7.41 15.50
C GLY A 710 7.81 -8.61 14.90
N ILE A 711 6.48 -8.66 14.98
CA ILE A 711 5.71 -9.86 14.61
C ILE A 711 5.62 -10.02 13.10
N THR A 712 6.21 -11.11 12.60
CA THR A 712 6.28 -11.44 11.17
C THR A 712 5.87 -12.87 10.85
N THR A 713 5.42 -13.66 11.83
CA THR A 713 4.85 -15.00 11.64
C THR A 713 3.55 -14.94 10.80
N PHE A 714 3.66 -14.98 9.47
CA PHE A 714 2.53 -14.69 8.57
C PHE A 714 1.49 -15.79 8.50
N ASN A 715 1.86 -17.05 8.73
CA ASN A 715 0.89 -18.16 8.76
C ASN A 715 -0.15 -17.92 9.86
N GLU A 716 0.28 -17.49 11.05
CA GLU A 716 -0.62 -17.21 12.17
C GLU A 716 -1.38 -15.89 11.99
N THR A 717 -0.69 -14.80 11.61
CA THR A 717 -1.34 -13.48 11.47
C THR A 717 -2.31 -13.38 10.29
N ARG A 718 -2.17 -14.28 9.29
CA ARG A 718 -3.04 -14.34 8.10
C ARG A 718 -3.91 -15.60 8.04
N GLY A 719 -3.72 -16.56 8.94
CA GLY A 719 -4.59 -17.71 9.14
C GLY A 719 -4.39 -18.89 8.16
N PHE A 720 -3.22 -19.04 7.53
CA PHE A 720 -2.96 -20.18 6.63
C PHE A 720 -2.16 -21.29 7.30
N ASP A 721 -2.50 -22.54 6.98
CA ASP A 721 -1.79 -23.71 7.48
C ASP A 721 -0.41 -23.86 6.81
N MET A 722 0.59 -24.17 7.63
CA MET A 722 1.98 -24.39 7.22
C MET A 722 2.62 -25.47 8.09
N VAL A 723 3.55 -26.24 7.51
CA VAL A 723 4.36 -27.23 8.23
C VAL A 723 5.85 -27.00 7.99
N THR A 724 6.62 -26.94 9.07
CA THR A 724 8.08 -26.83 9.04
C THR A 724 8.72 -28.22 8.92
N VAL A 725 9.67 -28.37 7.99
CA VAL A 725 10.43 -29.61 7.77
C VAL A 725 11.90 -29.36 8.09
N THR A 726 12.44 -30.09 9.06
CA THR A 726 13.81 -29.86 9.59
C THR A 726 14.76 -31.01 9.23
N GLU A 727 14.24 -32.16 8.77
CA GLU A 727 15.05 -33.34 8.48
C GLU A 727 15.50 -33.41 7.01
N PRO A 728 16.82 -33.45 6.73
CA PRO A 728 17.33 -33.50 5.35
C PRO A 728 16.86 -34.73 4.57
N ALA A 729 16.58 -35.85 5.26
CA ALA A 729 16.07 -37.06 4.64
C ALA A 729 14.61 -36.91 4.15
N ALA A 730 13.78 -36.18 4.91
CA ALA A 730 12.41 -35.88 4.54
C ALA A 730 12.39 -34.92 3.34
N TYR A 731 13.14 -33.82 3.43
CA TYR A 731 13.25 -32.85 2.33
C TYR A 731 13.69 -33.49 1.02
N LYS A 732 14.68 -34.40 1.04
CA LYS A 732 15.10 -35.12 -0.18
C LYS A 732 13.95 -35.90 -0.84
N THR A 733 13.04 -36.44 -0.04
CA THR A 733 11.87 -37.18 -0.53
C THR A 733 10.83 -36.22 -1.11
N ILE A 734 10.57 -35.10 -0.44
CA ILE A 734 9.66 -34.04 -0.88
C ILE A 734 10.17 -33.40 -2.18
N LYS A 735 11.43 -32.96 -2.20
CA LYS A 735 12.05 -32.34 -3.38
C LYS A 735 12.06 -33.25 -4.60
N ALA A 736 12.13 -34.58 -4.41
CA ALA A 736 12.10 -35.54 -5.51
C ALA A 736 10.73 -35.65 -6.22
N VAL A 737 9.66 -35.12 -5.61
CA VAL A 737 8.33 -35.02 -6.22
C VAL A 737 7.97 -33.60 -6.68
N CYS A 738 8.81 -32.59 -6.41
CA CYS A 738 8.63 -31.23 -6.92
C CYS A 738 8.90 -31.12 -8.43
N GLY A 739 8.19 -30.21 -9.08
CA GLY A 739 8.50 -29.72 -10.41
C GLY A 739 9.67 -28.73 -10.43
N ASP A 740 9.72 -27.91 -11.48
CA ASP A 740 10.71 -26.85 -11.65
C ASP A 740 10.44 -25.67 -10.69
N TRP A 741 11.49 -24.87 -10.46
CA TRP A 741 11.36 -23.61 -9.72
C TRP A 741 10.46 -22.64 -10.47
N MET A 742 9.63 -21.93 -9.73
CA MET A 742 8.73 -20.90 -10.24
C MET A 742 9.23 -19.51 -9.84
N ASP A 743 9.25 -18.61 -10.81
CA ASP A 743 9.40 -17.17 -10.62
C ASP A 743 8.03 -16.52 -10.38
N HIS A 744 8.02 -15.20 -10.21
CA HIS A 744 6.81 -14.42 -9.96
C HIS A 744 5.72 -14.61 -11.03
N ASP A 745 6.06 -14.51 -12.32
CA ASP A 745 5.09 -14.64 -13.40
C ASP A 745 4.51 -16.05 -13.49
N ALA A 746 5.33 -17.08 -13.22
CA ALA A 746 4.88 -18.46 -13.11
C ALA A 746 3.96 -18.67 -11.90
N CYS A 747 4.27 -18.08 -10.74
CA CYS A 747 3.43 -18.11 -9.54
C CYS A 747 2.06 -17.46 -9.78
N LEU A 748 2.04 -16.23 -10.33
CA LEU A 748 0.79 -15.56 -10.70
C LEU A 748 -0.03 -16.39 -11.70
N SER A 749 0.64 -16.98 -12.68
CA SER A 749 -0.01 -17.88 -13.64
C SER A 749 -0.56 -19.14 -12.97
N TYR A 750 0.13 -19.69 -11.98
CA TYR A 750 -0.34 -20.85 -11.23
C TYR A 750 -1.57 -20.50 -10.40
N ILE A 751 -1.51 -19.43 -9.60
CA ILE A 751 -2.64 -18.94 -8.79
C ILE A 751 -3.86 -18.75 -9.69
N ALA A 752 -3.73 -18.00 -10.80
CA ALA A 752 -4.85 -17.71 -11.69
C ALA A 752 -5.46 -18.95 -12.41
N ASN A 753 -4.68 -20.01 -12.63
CA ASN A 753 -5.12 -21.17 -13.43
C ASN A 753 -5.34 -22.46 -12.61
N LYS A 754 -4.84 -22.53 -11.39
CA LYS A 754 -4.77 -23.75 -10.56
C LYS A 754 -5.33 -23.56 -9.17
N LEU A 755 -5.20 -22.37 -8.59
CA LEU A 755 -5.86 -22.06 -7.32
C LEU A 755 -7.29 -21.60 -7.59
N GLY A 756 -8.23 -22.15 -6.85
CA GLY A 756 -9.64 -21.81 -6.98
C GLY A 756 -10.44 -22.41 -5.83
N SER A 757 -11.72 -22.07 -5.79
CA SER A 757 -12.61 -22.58 -4.74
C SER A 757 -12.59 -24.12 -4.66
N TYR A 758 -12.49 -24.62 -3.44
CA TYR A 758 -12.53 -26.04 -3.12
C TYR A 758 -13.96 -26.47 -2.77
N PHE A 759 -14.40 -27.59 -3.33
CA PHE A 759 -15.74 -28.12 -3.10
C PHE A 759 -15.69 -29.62 -2.79
N THR A 760 -16.38 -30.02 -1.72
CA THR A 760 -16.60 -31.43 -1.37
C THR A 760 -18.07 -31.72 -1.15
N GLY A 761 -18.43 -33.01 -1.04
CA GLY A 761 -19.79 -33.41 -0.71
C GLY A 761 -20.75 -33.39 -1.89
N LYS A 762 -22.02 -33.09 -1.60
CA LYS A 762 -23.14 -33.24 -2.53
C LYS A 762 -23.38 -31.97 -3.36
N ALA A 763 -23.28 -32.08 -4.68
CA ALA A 763 -23.70 -31.03 -5.60
C ALA A 763 -25.24 -30.92 -5.71
N ASP A 764 -25.72 -29.79 -6.25
CA ASP A 764 -27.10 -29.53 -6.67
C ASP A 764 -28.15 -29.25 -5.57
N GLU A 765 -27.77 -29.20 -4.28
CA GLU A 765 -28.68 -28.80 -3.19
C GLU A 765 -28.16 -27.60 -2.40
N TYR A 766 -27.54 -27.81 -1.24
CA TYR A 766 -27.04 -26.74 -0.37
C TYR A 766 -25.53 -26.86 -0.18
N VAL A 767 -24.87 -25.74 0.02
CA VAL A 767 -23.42 -25.66 0.28
C VAL A 767 -23.21 -24.87 1.55
N VAL A 768 -22.44 -25.42 2.46
CA VAL A 768 -21.88 -24.69 3.60
C VAL A 768 -20.57 -24.04 3.15
N ILE A 769 -20.46 -22.73 3.28
CA ILE A 769 -19.27 -21.92 3.03
C ILE A 769 -18.56 -21.74 4.38
N SER A 770 -17.30 -22.16 4.46
CA SER A 770 -16.47 -21.95 5.64
C SER A 770 -16.20 -20.46 5.86
N ASN A 771 -16.38 -19.97 7.09
CA ASN A 771 -16.06 -18.60 7.48
C ASN A 771 -14.60 -18.46 7.95
N ALA A 772 -13.65 -18.74 7.05
CA ALA A 772 -12.22 -18.80 7.32
C ALA A 772 -11.37 -17.75 6.57
N SER A 773 -11.99 -16.84 5.80
CA SER A 773 -11.26 -15.82 5.02
C SER A 773 -12.11 -14.59 4.72
N GLU A 774 -11.47 -13.48 4.40
CA GLU A 774 -12.14 -12.29 3.87
C GLU A 774 -12.85 -12.54 2.54
N ASP A 775 -12.36 -13.45 1.69
CA ASP A 775 -13.08 -13.88 0.48
C ASP A 775 -14.41 -14.57 0.84
N SER A 776 -14.44 -15.38 1.90
CA SER A 776 -15.68 -15.97 2.40
C SER A 776 -16.68 -14.91 2.86
N THR A 777 -16.24 -13.93 3.64
CA THR A 777 -17.08 -12.81 4.09
C THR A 777 -17.57 -11.97 2.90
N ALA A 778 -16.69 -11.65 1.95
CA ALA A 778 -17.00 -10.89 0.76
C ALA A 778 -18.00 -11.63 -0.15
N ALA A 779 -17.85 -12.94 -0.32
CA ALA A 779 -18.76 -13.78 -1.07
C ALA A 779 -20.17 -13.80 -0.47
N VAL A 780 -20.28 -13.91 0.86
CA VAL A 780 -21.58 -13.83 1.55
C VAL A 780 -22.23 -12.45 1.35
N ASN A 781 -21.46 -11.37 1.51
CA ASN A 781 -21.92 -10.02 1.21
C ASN A 781 -22.39 -9.88 -0.25
N ALA A 782 -21.65 -10.42 -1.22
CA ALA A 782 -22.01 -10.40 -2.63
C ALA A 782 -23.33 -11.13 -2.91
N LEU A 783 -23.53 -12.32 -2.33
CA LEU A 783 -24.78 -13.08 -2.44
C LEU A 783 -25.97 -12.29 -1.87
N LEU A 784 -25.81 -11.71 -0.68
CA LEU A 784 -26.86 -10.92 -0.03
C LEU A 784 -27.20 -9.66 -0.83
N LYS A 785 -26.20 -8.95 -1.36
CA LYS A 785 -26.39 -7.77 -2.25
C LYS A 785 -27.08 -8.15 -3.56
N ALA A 786 -26.85 -9.34 -4.08
CA ALA A 786 -27.57 -9.90 -5.23
C ALA A 786 -29.02 -10.33 -4.90
N GLY A 787 -29.42 -10.28 -3.62
CA GLY A 787 -30.72 -10.69 -3.12
C GLY A 787 -30.89 -12.21 -3.06
N LYS A 788 -29.80 -12.96 -2.91
CA LYS A 788 -29.80 -14.42 -2.72
C LYS A 788 -29.99 -14.76 -1.23
N SER A 789 -30.51 -15.96 -0.98
CA SER A 789 -30.72 -16.45 0.38
C SER A 789 -29.44 -17.08 0.91
N VAL A 790 -28.94 -16.55 2.03
CA VAL A 790 -27.81 -17.13 2.77
C VAL A 790 -28.26 -17.31 4.22
N GLY A 791 -27.93 -18.44 4.82
CA GLY A 791 -28.11 -18.69 6.25
C GLY A 791 -26.78 -18.69 6.98
N MET A 792 -26.80 -18.42 8.28
CA MET A 792 -25.70 -18.72 9.20
C MET A 792 -26.09 -19.95 10.01
N VAL A 793 -25.18 -20.91 10.14
CA VAL A 793 -25.40 -22.12 10.94
C VAL A 793 -25.35 -21.75 12.43
N THR A 794 -26.44 -22.07 13.13
CA THR A 794 -26.66 -21.72 14.54
C THR A 794 -26.71 -22.94 15.46
N ASP A 795 -26.51 -24.13 14.91
CA ASP A 795 -26.45 -25.38 15.65
C ASP A 795 -25.08 -25.52 16.33
N SER A 796 -25.00 -25.27 17.64
CA SER A 796 -23.74 -25.29 18.38
C SER A 796 -23.11 -26.69 18.53
N GLU A 797 -23.85 -27.75 18.17
CA GLU A 797 -23.35 -29.13 18.19
C GLU A 797 -22.86 -29.59 16.81
N SER A 798 -22.96 -28.73 15.79
CA SER A 798 -22.53 -29.00 14.42
C SER A 798 -21.09 -28.56 14.19
N ASP A 799 -20.34 -29.33 13.41
CA ASP A 799 -18.99 -28.99 12.97
C ASP A 799 -18.95 -27.68 12.14
N PHE A 800 -20.10 -27.29 11.56
CA PHE A 800 -20.29 -26.05 10.80
C PHE A 800 -20.78 -24.85 11.63
N TYR A 801 -20.74 -24.90 12.96
CA TYR A 801 -21.26 -23.78 13.77
C TYR A 801 -20.52 -22.47 13.46
N GLY A 802 -21.27 -21.42 13.09
CA GLY A 802 -20.68 -20.14 12.65
C GLY A 802 -20.50 -19.97 11.14
N ASP A 803 -20.51 -21.07 10.38
CA ASP A 803 -20.40 -21.03 8.92
C ASP A 803 -21.68 -20.56 8.23
N PHE A 804 -21.59 -20.33 6.92
CA PHE A 804 -22.70 -19.88 6.10
C PHE A 804 -23.27 -21.01 5.24
N VAL A 805 -24.55 -20.97 4.90
CA VAL A 805 -25.19 -21.94 4.01
C VAL A 805 -25.96 -21.24 2.91
N CYS A 806 -25.79 -21.67 1.67
CA CYS A 806 -26.56 -21.16 0.52
C CYS A 806 -26.95 -22.32 -0.42
N SER A 807 -27.69 -22.01 -1.48
CA SER A 807 -27.97 -23.02 -2.52
C SER A 807 -26.71 -23.28 -3.35
N TYR A 808 -26.56 -24.50 -3.89
CA TYR A 808 -25.44 -24.85 -4.77
C TYR A 808 -25.36 -23.93 -6.00
N ALA A 809 -26.51 -23.54 -6.55
CA ALA A 809 -26.56 -22.60 -7.68
C ALA A 809 -26.03 -21.21 -7.30
N ASP A 810 -26.30 -20.74 -6.08
CA ASP A 810 -25.79 -19.45 -5.60
C ASP A 810 -24.29 -19.54 -5.28
N TRP A 811 -23.83 -20.62 -4.63
CA TRP A 811 -22.40 -20.91 -4.45
C TRP A 811 -21.62 -20.81 -5.77
N GLN A 812 -22.15 -21.37 -6.86
CA GLN A 812 -21.51 -21.31 -8.17
C GLN A 812 -21.33 -19.87 -8.70
N THR A 813 -22.17 -18.93 -8.27
CA THR A 813 -22.05 -17.52 -8.70
C THR A 813 -20.88 -16.79 -8.04
N VAL A 814 -20.45 -17.22 -6.85
CA VAL A 814 -19.38 -16.57 -6.08
C VAL A 814 -18.07 -17.36 -6.09
N SER A 815 -18.13 -18.70 -6.14
CA SER A 815 -16.94 -19.56 -6.18
C SER A 815 -16.07 -19.41 -7.46
N ALA A 816 -16.58 -18.70 -8.47
CA ALA A 816 -15.83 -18.33 -9.67
C ALA A 816 -15.09 -16.98 -9.54
N GLU A 817 -15.40 -16.19 -8.51
CA GLU A 817 -14.82 -14.88 -8.26
C GLU A 817 -13.92 -14.85 -7.01
N TYR A 818 -14.27 -15.66 -6.01
CA TYR A 818 -13.57 -15.77 -4.73
C TYR A 818 -12.94 -17.16 -4.58
N VAL A 819 -11.92 -17.29 -3.72
CA VAL A 819 -11.28 -18.55 -3.35
C VAL A 819 -11.91 -19.06 -2.04
N LEU A 820 -12.85 -19.99 -2.16
CA LEU A 820 -13.71 -20.42 -1.05
C LEU A 820 -13.60 -21.91 -0.76
N SER A 821 -13.80 -22.30 0.49
CA SER A 821 -13.98 -23.71 0.90
C SER A 821 -15.46 -24.02 1.14
N GLY A 822 -15.99 -24.98 0.38
CA GLY A 822 -17.41 -25.33 0.37
C GLY A 822 -17.71 -26.82 0.59
N THR A 823 -18.66 -27.12 1.49
CA THR A 823 -19.15 -28.48 1.73
C THR A 823 -20.60 -28.63 1.32
N GLY A 824 -20.86 -29.42 0.29
CA GLY A 824 -22.19 -29.72 -0.22
C GLY A 824 -22.96 -30.73 0.65
N LEU A 825 -24.18 -30.39 1.03
CA LEU A 825 -25.05 -31.19 1.89
C LEU A 825 -26.41 -31.44 1.23
N ALA A 826 -27.03 -32.59 1.55
CA ALA A 826 -28.44 -32.78 1.25
C ALA A 826 -29.28 -31.94 2.23
N LYS A 827 -30.48 -31.53 1.82
CA LYS A 827 -31.42 -30.74 2.63
C LYS A 827 -31.66 -31.29 4.04
N ALA A 828 -31.70 -32.61 4.17
CA ALA A 828 -31.94 -33.29 5.46
C ALA A 828 -30.73 -33.24 6.40
N ASP A 829 -29.54 -32.97 5.85
CA ASP A 829 -28.26 -32.95 6.56
C ASP A 829 -27.78 -31.52 6.82
N VAL A 830 -28.48 -30.50 6.30
CA VAL A 830 -28.20 -29.08 6.62
C VAL A 830 -28.50 -28.86 8.11
N PRO A 831 -27.52 -28.45 8.92
CA PRO A 831 -27.73 -28.16 10.34
C PRO A 831 -28.72 -27.02 10.56
N ALA A 832 -29.14 -26.81 11.81
CA ALA A 832 -30.05 -25.71 12.13
C ALA A 832 -29.38 -24.36 11.81
N ALA A 833 -29.88 -23.68 10.78
CA ALA A 833 -29.39 -22.39 10.32
C ALA A 833 -30.51 -21.34 10.28
N LYS A 834 -30.13 -20.07 10.43
CA LYS A 834 -31.02 -18.91 10.34
C LYS A 834 -30.68 -18.07 9.12
N THR A 835 -31.67 -17.61 8.37
CA THR A 835 -31.44 -16.71 7.22
C THR A 835 -30.81 -15.40 7.67
N ILE A 836 -29.78 -14.94 6.98
CA ILE A 836 -29.25 -13.58 7.11
C ILE A 836 -30.15 -12.64 6.30
N THR A 837 -30.75 -11.67 6.98
CA THR A 837 -31.85 -10.88 6.40
C THR A 837 -31.42 -9.90 5.31
N LYS A 838 -30.16 -9.46 5.31
CA LYS A 838 -29.57 -8.55 4.32
C LYS A 838 -28.04 -8.45 4.50
N ALA A 839 -27.36 -7.89 3.51
CA ALA A 839 -25.96 -7.47 3.65
C ALA A 839 -25.86 -6.34 4.69
N PRO A 840 -24.94 -6.42 5.68
CA PRO A 840 -24.80 -5.40 6.70
C PRO A 840 -24.27 -4.07 6.16
N LYS A 841 -24.86 -2.95 6.60
CA LYS A 841 -24.30 -1.60 6.44
C LYS A 841 -23.62 -1.16 7.73
N VAL A 842 -22.33 -0.79 7.66
CA VAL A 842 -21.48 -0.57 8.84
C VAL A 842 -21.12 0.91 9.01
N TYR A 843 -21.22 1.44 10.23
CA TYR A 843 -20.58 2.70 10.60
C TYR A 843 -19.25 2.42 11.31
N ILE A 844 -18.16 2.97 10.78
CA ILE A 844 -16.81 2.84 11.33
C ILE A 844 -16.55 4.01 12.29
N THR A 845 -16.08 3.72 13.50
CA THR A 845 -15.74 4.75 14.47
C THR A 845 -14.46 5.50 14.09
N GLY A 846 -14.40 6.80 14.37
CA GLY A 846 -13.18 7.61 14.20
C GLY A 846 -13.07 8.38 12.88
N GLU A 847 -14.08 8.32 12.00
CA GLU A 847 -14.11 9.11 10.77
C GLU A 847 -14.05 10.63 11.05
N VAL A 848 -13.30 11.37 10.22
CA VAL A 848 -13.18 12.83 10.27
C VAL A 848 -13.58 13.49 8.94
N GLY A 849 -13.99 14.76 9.03
CA GLY A 849 -14.39 15.56 7.88
C GLY A 849 -13.21 16.25 7.17
N ALA A 850 -13.53 17.12 6.22
CA ALA A 850 -12.52 17.87 5.47
C ALA A 850 -11.89 19.01 6.30
N ASP A 851 -10.61 19.27 6.03
CA ASP A 851 -9.82 20.36 6.60
C ASP A 851 -10.11 21.71 5.92
N ASP A 852 -9.84 22.81 6.63
CA ASP A 852 -10.09 24.19 6.18
C ASP A 852 -8.83 24.96 5.74
N ALA A 853 -7.67 24.30 5.71
CA ALA A 853 -6.39 24.79 5.18
C ALA A 853 -5.60 23.64 4.55
N GLY A 854 -4.71 23.94 3.60
CA GLY A 854 -3.87 22.94 2.93
C GLY A 854 -4.68 21.88 2.18
N PHE A 855 -4.15 20.65 2.18
CA PHE A 855 -4.81 19.48 1.63
C PHE A 855 -6.09 19.18 2.41
N LYS A 856 -7.24 19.18 1.72
CA LYS A 856 -8.57 19.09 2.34
C LYS A 856 -8.86 17.80 3.11
N TRP A 857 -8.02 16.76 3.01
CA TRP A 857 -8.21 15.47 3.69
C TRP A 857 -7.01 15.08 4.55
N ALA A 858 -6.14 16.01 4.91
CA ALA A 858 -4.94 15.74 5.70
C ALA A 858 -5.28 15.04 7.03
N SER A 859 -6.28 15.54 7.76
CA SER A 859 -6.71 14.93 9.02
C SER A 859 -7.21 13.50 8.85
N ARG A 860 -7.78 13.16 7.68
CA ARG A 860 -8.34 11.83 7.40
C ARG A 860 -7.25 10.77 7.26
N ILE A 861 -6.09 11.12 6.69
CA ILE A 861 -5.00 10.16 6.42
C ILE A 861 -3.88 10.18 7.46
N ASN A 862 -3.83 11.21 8.31
CA ASN A 862 -2.87 11.33 9.41
C ASN A 862 -2.87 10.12 10.36
N TRP A 863 -1.69 9.71 10.87
CA TRP A 863 -1.52 8.59 11.82
C TRP A 863 -2.47 8.61 13.03
N SER A 864 -2.86 9.79 13.52
CA SER A 864 -3.79 9.93 14.65
C SER A 864 -5.18 9.35 14.38
N HIS A 865 -5.51 9.15 13.10
CA HIS A 865 -6.73 8.51 12.62
C HIS A 865 -6.46 7.16 11.93
N GLY A 866 -5.24 6.61 12.04
CA GLY A 866 -4.85 5.33 11.43
C GLY A 866 -5.78 4.16 11.75
N ASN A 867 -6.32 4.10 12.98
CA ASN A 867 -7.33 3.11 13.35
C ASN A 867 -8.53 3.07 12.40
N TRP A 868 -9.06 4.24 12.01
CA TRP A 868 -10.19 4.31 11.09
C TRP A 868 -9.81 3.86 9.68
N ASN A 869 -8.60 4.20 9.23
CA ASN A 869 -8.09 3.78 7.92
C ASN A 869 -7.90 2.26 7.85
N TYR A 870 -7.32 1.66 8.88
CA TYR A 870 -7.15 0.20 8.95
C TYR A 870 -8.49 -0.53 8.99
N ASP A 871 -9.45 -0.04 9.80
CA ASP A 871 -10.81 -0.59 9.87
C ASP A 871 -11.53 -0.51 8.52
N ARG A 872 -11.38 0.62 7.82
CA ARG A 872 -11.99 0.83 6.51
C ARG A 872 -11.45 -0.15 5.48
N VAL A 873 -10.13 -0.27 5.35
CA VAL A 873 -9.50 -1.18 4.38
C VAL A 873 -9.85 -2.65 4.70
N ALA A 874 -9.84 -3.04 5.97
CA ALA A 874 -10.29 -4.37 6.40
C ALA A 874 -11.75 -4.66 5.97
N LEU A 875 -12.64 -3.69 6.15
CA LEU A 875 -14.05 -3.82 5.77
C LEU A 875 -14.28 -3.84 4.26
N GLU A 876 -13.46 -3.10 3.50
CA GLU A 876 -13.47 -3.13 2.03
C GLU A 876 -13.04 -4.51 1.52
N LEU A 877 -11.98 -5.11 2.09
CA LEU A 877 -11.53 -6.47 1.77
C LEU A 877 -12.64 -7.51 2.04
N MET A 878 -13.35 -7.39 3.15
CA MET A 878 -14.49 -8.24 3.51
C MET A 878 -15.80 -7.90 2.76
N GLY A 879 -15.80 -6.90 1.88
CA GLY A 879 -16.93 -6.55 1.02
C GLY A 879 -18.12 -5.89 1.75
N PHE A 880 -17.91 -5.25 2.89
CA PHE A 880 -18.96 -4.52 3.61
C PHE A 880 -19.29 -3.17 2.97
N ASP A 881 -20.56 -2.75 3.07
CA ASP A 881 -20.94 -1.37 2.74
C ASP A 881 -20.80 -0.49 3.98
N THR A 882 -20.20 0.70 3.82
CA THR A 882 -19.99 1.64 4.93
C THR A 882 -20.96 2.84 4.87
N THR A 883 -21.09 3.55 6.00
CA THR A 883 -21.88 4.78 6.11
C THR A 883 -21.23 5.75 7.09
N SER A 884 -21.25 7.04 6.79
CA SER A 884 -20.79 8.11 7.70
C SER A 884 -21.88 8.60 8.66
N ASN A 885 -23.13 8.12 8.48
CA ASN A 885 -24.25 8.41 9.37
C ASN A 885 -24.55 7.18 10.25
N PRO A 886 -24.28 7.23 11.58
CA PRO A 886 -24.56 6.12 12.48
C PRO A 886 -26.03 5.68 12.50
N ALA A 887 -26.98 6.60 12.26
CA ALA A 887 -28.41 6.27 12.28
C ALA A 887 -28.89 5.47 11.06
N GLN A 888 -28.03 5.31 10.04
CA GLN A 888 -28.28 4.46 8.87
C GLN A 888 -27.56 3.12 8.95
N ALA A 889 -26.77 2.90 10.02
CA ALA A 889 -25.98 1.71 10.18
C ALA A 889 -26.82 0.57 10.77
N ASP A 890 -26.55 -0.63 10.31
CA ASP A 890 -27.03 -1.87 10.92
C ASP A 890 -26.15 -2.29 12.08
N LEU A 891 -24.87 -1.93 12.00
CA LEU A 891 -23.83 -2.27 12.95
C LEU A 891 -22.88 -1.09 13.09
N ILE A 892 -22.34 -0.91 14.29
CA ILE A 892 -21.23 0.00 14.55
C ILE A 892 -20.00 -0.83 14.86
N MET A 893 -18.83 -0.43 14.37
CA MET A 893 -17.58 -1.07 14.76
C MET A 893 -16.38 -0.13 14.69
N GLY A 894 -15.28 -0.56 15.32
CA GLY A 894 -13.97 0.02 15.06
C GLY A 894 -13.07 0.08 16.28
N ALA A 895 -11.79 0.32 16.01
CA ALA A 895 -10.74 0.48 17.01
C ALA A 895 -10.81 1.84 17.74
N SER A 896 -11.44 2.83 17.10
CA SER A 896 -11.63 4.17 17.66
C SER A 896 -12.82 4.24 18.62
N ALA A 897 -12.77 5.17 19.58
CA ALA A 897 -13.88 5.43 20.48
C ALA A 897 -15.14 5.93 19.76
N LEU A 898 -16.31 5.54 20.28
CA LEU A 898 -17.60 6.06 19.82
C LEU A 898 -17.68 7.59 20.02
N ASN A 899 -18.07 8.31 18.97
CA ASN A 899 -18.56 9.67 19.13
C ASN A 899 -19.99 9.67 19.73
N ASP A 900 -20.50 10.85 20.11
CA ASP A 900 -21.79 10.97 20.80
C ASP A 900 -22.97 10.42 19.99
N THR A 901 -22.97 10.63 18.67
CA THR A 901 -24.04 10.17 17.77
C THR A 901 -24.04 8.65 17.65
N ALA A 902 -22.88 8.04 17.44
CA ALA A 902 -22.73 6.58 17.38
C ALA A 902 -23.09 5.94 18.73
N LYS A 903 -22.59 6.50 19.84
CA LYS A 903 -22.94 6.05 21.19
C LYS A 903 -24.44 6.08 21.45
N ALA A 904 -25.15 7.12 20.98
CA ALA A 904 -26.61 7.19 21.10
C ALA A 904 -27.32 6.06 20.34
N GLN A 905 -26.82 5.67 19.15
CA GLN A 905 -27.37 4.54 18.39
C GLN A 905 -27.12 3.20 19.08
N VAL A 906 -25.92 3.01 19.65
CA VAL A 906 -25.61 1.80 20.45
C VAL A 906 -26.56 1.67 21.64
N LEU A 907 -26.76 2.75 22.40
CA LEU A 907 -27.71 2.78 23.53
C LEU A 907 -29.18 2.64 23.09
N ALA A 908 -29.48 2.89 21.82
CA ALA A 908 -30.77 2.65 21.21
C ALA A 908 -30.97 1.19 20.75
N GLY A 909 -29.94 0.35 20.80
CA GLY A 909 -29.98 -1.07 20.45
C GLY A 909 -29.25 -1.45 19.17
N THR A 910 -28.54 -0.52 18.52
CA THR A 910 -27.67 -0.86 17.38
C THR A 910 -26.49 -1.70 17.87
N PRO A 911 -26.23 -2.90 17.32
CA PRO A 911 -25.11 -3.73 17.75
C PRO A 911 -23.76 -3.04 17.54
N TYR A 912 -22.84 -3.24 18.49
CA TYR A 912 -21.51 -2.65 18.47
C TYR A 912 -20.39 -3.65 18.77
N ILE A 913 -19.34 -3.66 17.95
CA ILE A 913 -18.07 -4.32 18.26
C ILE A 913 -16.94 -3.29 18.34
N GLY A 914 -16.38 -3.10 19.54
CA GLY A 914 -15.27 -2.17 19.78
C GLY A 914 -13.99 -2.91 20.13
N TYR A 915 -12.85 -2.50 19.59
CA TYR A 915 -11.59 -3.19 19.84
C TYR A 915 -10.41 -2.22 20.01
N GLY A 916 -9.27 -2.71 20.48
CA GLY A 916 -8.09 -1.88 20.72
C GLY A 916 -8.23 -0.88 21.87
N SER A 917 -7.16 -0.11 22.09
CA SER A 917 -7.01 0.77 23.27
C SER A 917 -8.03 1.92 23.31
N SER A 918 -8.34 2.55 22.17
CA SER A 918 -9.20 3.74 22.13
C SER A 918 -10.66 3.41 22.44
N ALA A 919 -11.25 2.43 21.75
CA ALA A 919 -12.63 2.00 21.98
C ALA A 919 -12.87 1.49 23.41
N THR A 920 -11.93 0.69 23.93
CA THR A 920 -12.10 0.02 25.23
C THR A 920 -11.83 0.93 26.43
N ARG A 921 -10.92 1.91 26.34
CA ARG A 921 -10.70 2.90 27.42
C ARG A 921 -11.87 3.88 27.53
N LYS A 922 -12.51 4.22 26.40
CA LYS A 922 -13.69 5.09 26.34
C LYS A 922 -14.99 4.28 26.14
N ASN A 923 -15.07 3.11 26.78
CA ASN A 923 -16.21 2.20 26.66
C ASN A 923 -17.50 2.76 27.28
N ILE A 924 -18.63 2.14 26.93
CA ILE A 924 -19.97 2.55 27.39
C ILE A 924 -20.31 2.11 28.82
N PHE A 925 -19.55 1.18 29.41
CA PHE A 925 -19.74 0.65 30.77
C PHE A 925 -19.02 1.47 31.85
N GLY A 926 -18.21 2.47 31.45
CA GLY A 926 -17.44 3.28 32.39
C GLY A 926 -16.50 2.41 33.23
N SER A 927 -16.53 2.57 34.55
CA SER A 927 -15.65 1.82 35.47
C SER A 927 -16.01 0.34 35.65
N ASP A 928 -17.08 -0.15 35.01
CA ASP A 928 -17.47 -1.56 35.08
C ASP A 928 -16.77 -2.43 34.05
N LEU A 929 -16.18 -1.83 33.01
CA LEU A 929 -15.21 -2.46 32.13
C LEU A 929 -13.88 -1.70 32.24
N THR A 930 -12.84 -2.36 32.74
CA THR A 930 -11.51 -1.75 32.90
C THR A 930 -10.51 -2.48 32.02
N ARG A 931 -9.95 -1.78 31.03
CA ARG A 931 -8.76 -2.24 30.30
C ARG A 931 -7.49 -1.89 31.07
N SER A 932 -6.67 -2.89 31.29
CA SER A 932 -5.27 -2.81 31.72
C SER A 932 -4.35 -3.22 30.56
N ALA A 933 -3.04 -3.06 30.70
CA ALA A 933 -2.05 -3.52 29.74
C ALA A 933 -0.76 -3.88 30.46
N ALA A 934 0.02 -4.79 29.88
CA ALA A 934 1.43 -4.94 30.21
C ALA A 934 2.26 -3.83 29.56
N ASP A 935 3.54 -3.76 29.90
CA ASP A 935 4.51 -2.93 29.17
C ASP A 935 5.05 -3.75 27.98
N GLY A 936 4.97 -3.22 26.77
CA GLY A 936 5.31 -3.95 25.55
C GLY A 936 4.65 -3.33 24.32
N MET A 937 4.81 -3.99 23.18
CA MET A 937 4.25 -3.55 21.90
C MET A 937 3.13 -4.48 21.45
N ASP A 938 3.47 -5.73 21.15
CA ASP A 938 2.57 -6.75 20.66
C ASP A 938 2.99 -8.15 21.12
N CYS A 939 2.09 -9.12 20.95
CA CYS A 939 2.28 -10.49 21.42
C CYS A 939 1.36 -11.41 20.61
N LEU A 940 1.95 -12.40 19.94
CA LEU A 940 1.24 -13.50 19.32
C LEU A 940 1.18 -14.64 20.34
N GLY A 941 0.03 -14.76 21.01
CA GLY A 941 -0.08 -15.63 22.17
C GLY A 941 -1.24 -16.60 22.08
N TYR A 942 -1.09 -17.73 22.76
CA TYR A 942 -2.12 -18.75 22.82
C TYR A 942 -3.31 -18.34 23.68
N VAL A 943 -4.51 -18.77 23.28
CA VAL A 943 -5.78 -18.45 23.92
C VAL A 943 -6.66 -19.68 24.15
N THR A 944 -7.68 -19.49 24.97
CA THR A 944 -8.79 -20.43 25.17
C THR A 944 -10.11 -19.70 25.05
N TYR A 945 -11.17 -20.44 24.74
CA TYR A 945 -12.54 -19.91 24.59
C TYR A 945 -13.44 -20.47 25.70
N PRO A 946 -13.64 -19.76 26.83
CA PRO A 946 -14.41 -20.28 27.96
C PRO A 946 -15.90 -20.47 27.68
N ASN A 947 -16.43 -19.73 26.71
CA ASN A 947 -17.81 -19.86 26.23
C ASN A 947 -17.80 -19.85 24.71
N THR A 948 -18.46 -20.84 24.11
CA THR A 948 -18.68 -20.89 22.66
C THR A 948 -19.94 -20.09 22.31
N THR A 949 -19.79 -19.10 21.45
CA THR A 949 -20.85 -18.22 20.95
C THR A 949 -20.72 -18.09 19.43
N LEU A 950 -21.69 -17.48 18.74
CA LEU A 950 -21.54 -17.26 17.31
C LEU A 950 -20.35 -16.34 16.97
N VAL A 951 -19.96 -15.43 17.87
CA VAL A 951 -18.88 -14.45 17.62
C VAL A 951 -17.52 -15.13 17.49
N ASN A 952 -17.25 -16.15 18.31
CA ASN A 952 -15.99 -16.90 18.34
C ASN A 952 -16.14 -18.32 17.76
N ALA A 953 -17.19 -18.57 16.98
CA ALA A 953 -17.51 -19.91 16.50
C ALA A 953 -16.42 -20.48 15.59
N SER A 954 -16.00 -19.73 14.55
CA SER A 954 -14.97 -20.19 13.59
C SER A 954 -13.72 -20.69 14.30
N TYR A 955 -13.11 -19.87 15.17
CA TYR A 955 -11.92 -20.25 15.94
C TYR A 955 -12.10 -21.51 16.79
N VAL A 956 -13.24 -21.65 17.48
CA VAL A 956 -13.51 -22.83 18.30
C VAL A 956 -13.66 -24.08 17.44
N MET A 957 -14.26 -23.97 16.25
CA MET A 957 -14.49 -25.10 15.36
C MET A 957 -13.21 -25.52 14.64
N ASP A 958 -12.39 -24.55 14.23
CA ASP A 958 -11.11 -24.78 13.54
C ASP A 958 -10.00 -25.20 14.53
N ASN A 959 -10.25 -25.10 15.85
CA ASN A 959 -9.25 -25.24 16.92
C ASN A 959 -8.07 -24.27 16.77
N ASP A 960 -8.33 -23.11 16.18
CA ASP A 960 -7.39 -22.01 16.21
C ASP A 960 -7.36 -21.45 17.62
N ASP A 961 -6.18 -21.51 18.23
CA ASP A 961 -5.93 -21.08 19.60
C ASP A 961 -4.85 -20.01 19.70
N VAL A 962 -4.64 -19.23 18.64
CA VAL A 962 -3.68 -18.11 18.60
C VAL A 962 -4.45 -16.78 18.50
N LEU A 963 -3.87 -15.71 19.07
CA LEU A 963 -4.42 -14.35 18.96
C LEU A 963 -3.30 -13.32 18.90
N TYR A 964 -3.41 -12.38 17.95
CA TYR A 964 -2.54 -11.22 17.87
C TYR A 964 -2.97 -10.10 18.83
N GLY A 965 -2.12 -9.83 19.81
CA GLY A 965 -2.36 -8.92 20.93
C GLY A 965 -1.67 -7.55 20.80
N TYR A 966 -2.00 -6.75 19.79
CA TYR A 966 -1.42 -5.40 19.66
C TYR A 966 -1.83 -4.48 20.83
N GLY A 967 -0.81 -3.96 21.53
CA GLY A 967 -0.92 -3.11 22.71
C GLY A 967 -1.07 -3.87 24.03
N VAL A 968 -0.82 -5.20 24.03
CA VAL A 968 -0.72 -6.11 25.19
C VAL A 968 -1.80 -5.86 26.27
N GLY A 969 -3.00 -5.57 25.78
CA GLY A 969 -4.16 -5.17 26.56
C GLY A 969 -4.95 -6.36 27.08
N TYR A 970 -5.60 -6.17 28.22
CA TYR A 970 -6.53 -7.15 28.78
C TYR A 970 -7.58 -6.47 29.67
N PHE A 971 -8.71 -7.13 29.91
CA PHE A 971 -9.71 -6.65 30.85
C PHE A 971 -9.44 -7.14 32.27
N SER A 972 -9.06 -6.22 33.17
CA SER A 972 -8.86 -6.50 34.59
C SER A 972 -10.16 -6.46 35.41
N LYS A 973 -11.23 -5.92 34.81
CA LYS A 973 -12.60 -5.94 35.33
C LYS A 973 -13.58 -5.98 34.15
N ILE A 974 -14.61 -6.81 34.24
CA ILE A 974 -15.67 -6.94 33.24
C ILE A 974 -17.06 -6.66 33.86
N PRO A 975 -18.04 -6.18 33.08
CA PRO A 975 -19.40 -5.94 33.56
C PRO A 975 -20.08 -7.21 34.07
N GLU A 976 -20.94 -7.07 35.09
CA GLU A 976 -21.76 -8.18 35.56
C GLU A 976 -22.68 -8.69 34.44
N GLY A 977 -22.70 -10.01 34.21
CA GLY A 977 -23.49 -10.63 33.14
C GLY A 977 -22.82 -10.67 31.77
N ALA A 978 -21.62 -10.08 31.61
CA ALA A 978 -20.83 -10.26 30.40
C ALA A 978 -20.32 -11.71 30.30
N GLN A 979 -20.33 -12.27 29.09
CA GLN A 979 -19.71 -13.54 28.77
C GLN A 979 -18.26 -13.30 28.34
N VAL A 980 -17.36 -14.18 28.77
CA VAL A 980 -15.96 -14.16 28.33
C VAL A 980 -15.84 -14.98 27.06
N LEU A 981 -15.39 -14.33 25.98
CA LEU A 981 -15.20 -14.96 24.67
C LEU A 981 -13.80 -15.55 24.52
N VAL A 982 -12.77 -14.81 24.94
CA VAL A 982 -11.36 -15.16 24.73
C VAL A 982 -10.55 -14.89 26.00
N LYS A 983 -9.64 -15.81 26.34
CA LYS A 983 -8.68 -15.68 27.45
C LYS A 983 -7.29 -16.16 27.04
N MET A 984 -6.23 -15.54 27.55
CA MET A 984 -4.87 -16.06 27.36
C MET A 984 -4.70 -17.43 28.02
N ASP A 985 -4.01 -18.35 27.34
CA ASP A 985 -3.60 -19.66 27.86
C ASP A 985 -2.21 -19.56 28.49
N GLY A 986 -2.16 -19.30 29.79
CA GLY A 986 -0.90 -19.23 30.54
C GLY A 986 -0.14 -20.57 30.65
N SER A 987 -0.66 -21.67 30.10
CA SER A 987 0.04 -22.95 30.06
C SER A 987 0.99 -23.10 28.86
N LYS A 988 0.87 -22.23 27.86
CA LYS A 988 1.71 -22.19 26.66
C LYS A 988 2.52 -20.89 26.63
N THR A 989 3.75 -20.96 26.12
CA THR A 989 4.57 -19.77 25.87
C THR A 989 4.09 -19.10 24.59
N PRO A 990 3.96 -17.77 24.53
CA PRO A 990 3.72 -17.06 23.26
C PRO A 990 4.76 -17.40 22.21
N THR A 991 4.34 -17.32 20.94
CA THR A 991 5.15 -17.65 19.77
C THR A 991 6.12 -16.51 19.46
N GLU A 992 5.61 -15.28 19.34
CA GLU A 992 6.39 -14.10 18.95
C GLU A 992 5.89 -12.85 19.68
N GLY A 993 6.73 -11.83 19.84
CA GLY A 993 6.31 -10.47 20.23
C GLY A 993 7.26 -9.79 21.21
N PHE A 994 6.86 -8.61 21.69
CA PHE A 994 7.63 -7.81 22.64
C PHE A 994 6.82 -7.46 23.89
N VAL A 995 7.19 -8.10 25.01
CA VAL A 995 6.57 -7.90 26.32
C VAL A 995 7.67 -7.68 27.35
N LYS A 996 7.79 -6.44 27.87
CA LYS A 996 8.88 -6.07 28.78
C LYS A 996 8.78 -6.81 30.11
N MET A 997 9.89 -7.40 30.54
CA MET A 997 10.03 -8.07 31.84
C MET A 997 11.35 -7.66 32.53
N ILE A 998 11.78 -6.41 32.36
CA ILE A 998 13.11 -5.96 32.82
C ILE A 998 13.18 -5.72 34.34
N ASP A 999 12.02 -5.50 34.97
CA ASP A 999 11.90 -5.35 36.42
C ASP A 999 10.72 -6.15 37.00
N ALA A 1000 10.59 -6.12 38.34
CA ALA A 1000 9.58 -6.91 39.05
C ALA A 1000 8.14 -6.45 38.79
N ASP A 1001 7.90 -5.15 38.57
CA ASP A 1001 6.57 -4.60 38.32
C ASP A 1001 6.14 -4.94 36.88
N GLN A 1002 7.05 -4.80 35.92
CA GLN A 1002 6.84 -5.21 34.53
C GLN A 1002 6.63 -6.72 34.40
N THR A 1003 7.44 -7.54 35.07
CA THR A 1003 7.24 -8.99 35.13
C THR A 1003 5.86 -9.35 35.69
N ALA A 1004 5.40 -8.64 36.72
CA ALA A 1004 4.06 -8.87 37.28
C ALA A 1004 2.94 -8.45 36.32
N ALA A 1005 3.10 -7.34 35.60
CA ALA A 1005 2.16 -6.88 34.59
C ALA A 1005 2.09 -7.83 33.38
N ALA A 1006 3.25 -8.27 32.88
CA ALA A 1006 3.36 -9.27 31.82
C ALA A 1006 2.70 -10.59 32.21
N LYS A 1007 2.95 -11.08 33.43
CA LYS A 1007 2.24 -12.27 33.95
C LYS A 1007 0.72 -12.07 34.03
N ALA A 1008 0.27 -10.89 34.46
CA ALA A 1008 -1.16 -10.58 34.53
C ALA A 1008 -1.82 -10.52 33.15
N TYR A 1009 -1.06 -10.23 32.09
CA TYR A 1009 -1.49 -10.34 30.70
C TYR A 1009 -1.44 -11.79 30.20
N LEU A 1010 -0.30 -12.49 30.31
CA LEU A 1010 -0.07 -13.80 29.70
C LEU A 1010 -0.84 -14.96 30.36
N ASP A 1011 -1.20 -14.87 31.64
CA ASP A 1011 -1.77 -15.99 32.39
C ASP A 1011 -3.26 -15.77 32.72
N GLY A 1012 -4.14 -16.30 31.87
CA GLY A 1012 -5.57 -16.38 32.16
C GLY A 1012 -6.30 -15.03 32.16
N SER A 1013 -5.72 -14.00 31.55
CA SER A 1013 -6.34 -12.69 31.39
C SER A 1013 -7.50 -12.74 30.39
N VAL A 1014 -8.46 -11.81 30.52
CA VAL A 1014 -9.63 -11.73 29.61
C VAL A 1014 -9.29 -10.83 28.44
N GLN A 1015 -9.35 -11.38 27.23
CA GLN A 1015 -9.02 -10.66 26.00
C GLN A 1015 -10.28 -10.12 25.30
N ALA A 1016 -11.40 -10.82 25.40
CA ALA A 1016 -12.65 -10.41 24.77
C ALA A 1016 -13.89 -10.78 25.59
N ILE A 1017 -14.91 -9.93 25.51
CA ILE A 1017 -16.21 -10.14 26.13
C ILE A 1017 -17.36 -9.85 25.18
N SER A 1018 -18.50 -10.51 25.40
CA SER A 1018 -19.80 -10.11 24.86
C SER A 1018 -20.75 -9.75 25.98
N TYR A 1019 -21.67 -8.82 25.71
CA TYR A 1019 -22.72 -8.43 26.62
C TYR A 1019 -24.02 -8.15 25.86
N GLN A 1020 -25.09 -8.83 26.27
CA GLN A 1020 -26.44 -8.56 25.81
C GLN A 1020 -27.36 -8.31 27.00
N GLY A 1021 -27.99 -7.15 27.05
CA GLY A 1021 -28.91 -6.80 28.14
C GLY A 1021 -29.08 -5.31 28.33
N LYS A 1022 -29.74 -4.92 29.43
CA LYS A 1022 -29.94 -3.51 29.78
C LYS A 1022 -28.77 -2.97 30.58
N LEU A 1023 -28.14 -1.90 30.07
CA LEU A 1023 -27.01 -1.24 30.74
C LEU A 1023 -27.37 -0.73 32.15
N THR A 1024 -28.60 -0.27 32.35
CA THR A 1024 -29.15 0.09 33.66
C THR A 1024 -30.58 -0.42 33.78
N ALA A 1025 -31.08 -0.57 35.02
CA ALA A 1025 -32.45 -1.05 35.25
C ALA A 1025 -33.53 -0.18 34.55
N ASP A 1026 -33.26 1.12 34.38
CA ASP A 1026 -34.18 2.09 33.76
C ASP A 1026 -33.96 2.27 32.26
N ALA A 1027 -32.96 1.60 31.66
CA ALA A 1027 -32.70 1.67 30.23
C ALA A 1027 -33.90 1.16 29.42
N GLN A 1028 -34.26 1.91 28.37
CA GLN A 1028 -35.43 1.58 27.54
C GLN A 1028 -35.14 0.38 26.63
N ASN A 1029 -33.93 0.31 26.09
CA ASN A 1029 -33.51 -0.73 25.15
C ASN A 1029 -32.44 -1.63 25.79
N GLU A 1030 -32.36 -2.85 25.28
CA GLU A 1030 -31.20 -3.72 25.47
C GLU A 1030 -30.10 -3.31 24.47
N ILE A 1031 -28.86 -3.52 24.87
CA ILE A 1031 -27.68 -3.34 24.01
C ILE A 1031 -27.11 -4.71 23.67
N ASN A 1032 -26.47 -4.83 22.50
CA ASN A 1032 -25.64 -5.98 22.14
C ASN A 1032 -24.23 -5.47 21.79
N VAL A 1033 -23.25 -5.77 22.64
CA VAL A 1033 -21.91 -5.21 22.52
C VAL A 1033 -20.84 -6.28 22.72
N VAL A 1034 -19.85 -6.26 21.85
CA VAL A 1034 -18.61 -7.03 21.97
C VAL A 1034 -17.45 -6.06 22.16
N TYR A 1035 -16.53 -6.40 23.07
CA TYR A 1035 -15.28 -5.68 23.23
C TYR A 1035 -14.08 -6.62 23.19
N PHE A 1036 -13.05 -6.26 22.43
CA PHE A 1036 -11.71 -6.87 22.47
C PHE A 1036 -10.70 -5.89 23.06
N ALA A 1037 -9.81 -6.37 23.92
CA ALA A 1037 -8.80 -5.52 24.56
C ALA A 1037 -7.70 -5.05 23.60
N ASN A 1038 -7.46 -5.81 22.52
CA ASN A 1038 -6.48 -5.54 21.47
C ASN A 1038 -7.18 -5.29 20.12
N SER A 1039 -6.41 -4.85 19.12
CA SER A 1039 -6.95 -4.62 17.77
C SER A 1039 -7.42 -5.92 17.10
N LEU A 1040 -8.27 -5.80 16.08
CA LEU A 1040 -8.65 -6.89 15.17
C LEU A 1040 -8.29 -6.59 13.71
N THR A 1041 -7.73 -5.41 13.45
CA THR A 1041 -7.52 -4.87 12.09
C THR A 1041 -6.21 -4.12 11.97
N HIS A 1042 -5.33 -4.21 12.98
CA HIS A 1042 -4.11 -3.40 13.02
C HIS A 1042 -3.34 -3.52 11.70
N LYS A 1043 -3.13 -2.40 10.99
CA LYS A 1043 -2.44 -2.30 9.69
C LYS A 1043 -2.84 -3.33 8.63
N VAL A 1044 -3.99 -4.00 8.74
CA VAL A 1044 -4.45 -5.05 7.80
C VAL A 1044 -3.46 -6.22 7.61
N HIS A 1045 -2.37 -6.32 8.38
CA HIS A 1045 -1.53 -7.52 8.41
C HIS A 1045 -2.12 -8.59 9.33
N GLN A 1046 -2.81 -8.15 10.39
CA GLN A 1046 -3.68 -8.97 11.24
C GLN A 1046 -4.99 -9.27 10.49
N ARG A 1047 -5.02 -10.35 9.70
CA ARG A 1047 -6.19 -10.73 8.87
C ARG A 1047 -6.94 -11.93 9.43
N ASP A 1048 -6.27 -12.81 10.17
CA ASP A 1048 -6.90 -13.99 10.75
C ASP A 1048 -8.07 -13.62 11.68
N GLU A 1049 -7.94 -12.53 12.46
CA GLU A 1049 -8.99 -12.05 13.36
C GLU A 1049 -10.28 -11.51 12.68
N TYR A 1050 -10.32 -11.41 11.35
CA TYR A 1050 -11.48 -10.89 10.62
C TYR A 1050 -12.72 -11.77 10.78
N ALA A 1051 -12.55 -13.07 11.03
CA ALA A 1051 -13.67 -13.96 11.31
C ALA A 1051 -14.47 -13.53 12.56
N PHE A 1052 -13.88 -12.87 13.57
CA PHE A 1052 -14.63 -12.28 14.68
C PHE A 1052 -15.59 -11.17 14.22
N ILE A 1053 -15.15 -10.32 13.29
CA ILE A 1053 -15.95 -9.23 12.72
C ILE A 1053 -17.05 -9.81 11.83
N SER A 1054 -16.70 -10.75 10.93
CA SER A 1054 -17.64 -11.49 10.07
C SER A 1054 -18.75 -12.15 10.88
N ASN A 1055 -18.37 -12.94 11.90
CA ASN A 1055 -19.30 -13.64 12.78
C ASN A 1055 -20.21 -12.68 13.55
N PHE A 1056 -19.66 -11.61 14.13
CA PHE A 1056 -20.45 -10.60 14.83
C PHE A 1056 -21.45 -9.93 13.87
N ALA A 1057 -21.00 -9.55 12.67
CA ALA A 1057 -21.82 -8.81 11.74
C ALA A 1057 -23.05 -9.61 11.27
N PHE A 1058 -22.84 -10.85 10.83
CA PHE A 1058 -23.93 -11.67 10.28
C PHE A 1058 -24.85 -12.25 11.37
N SER A 1059 -24.31 -12.63 12.53
CA SER A 1059 -25.13 -13.15 13.65
C SER A 1059 -26.11 -12.13 14.22
N ASN A 1060 -25.90 -10.83 13.97
CA ASN A 1060 -26.80 -9.75 14.38
C ASN A 1060 -27.95 -9.48 13.40
N LEU A 1061 -27.95 -10.09 12.22
CA LEU A 1061 -28.98 -9.89 11.19
C LEU A 1061 -29.76 -11.17 10.87
N LEU A 1062 -29.85 -12.10 11.83
CA LEU A 1062 -30.54 -13.37 11.67
C LEU A 1062 -32.07 -13.22 11.71
N GLY A 1063 -32.75 -13.95 10.82
CA GLY A 1063 -34.20 -13.99 10.68
C GLY A 1063 -34.78 -15.36 11.03
N ASP A 1064 -35.67 -15.86 10.17
CA ASP A 1064 -36.34 -17.16 10.34
C ASP A 1064 -35.41 -18.35 10.03
N ASP A 1065 -35.86 -19.58 10.31
CA ASP A 1065 -35.08 -20.79 10.00
C ASP A 1065 -34.83 -20.89 8.50
N PHE A 1066 -33.57 -21.02 8.09
CA PHE A 1066 -33.15 -21.00 6.69
C PHE A 1066 -33.89 -22.03 5.83
N ILE A 1067 -34.04 -23.26 6.34
CA ILE A 1067 -34.71 -24.37 5.62
C ILE A 1067 -36.24 -24.23 5.62
N SER A 1068 -36.84 -23.57 6.62
CA SER A 1068 -38.30 -23.46 6.77
C SER A 1068 -38.89 -22.15 6.24
N ALA A 1069 -38.05 -21.11 6.08
CA ALA A 1069 -38.38 -19.81 5.49
C ALA A 1069 -38.76 -19.87 3.99
N GLY A 1070 -38.83 -21.08 3.42
CA GLY A 1070 -39.50 -21.32 2.14
C GLY A 1070 -38.61 -21.20 0.92
N ASP A 1071 -37.29 -21.34 1.05
CA ASP A 1071 -36.44 -21.58 -0.11
C ASP A 1071 -36.38 -23.08 -0.40
N ASP A 1072 -37.44 -23.60 -1.00
CA ASP A 1072 -37.36 -24.85 -1.75
C ASP A 1072 -36.92 -24.63 -3.19
N GLY A 1073 -36.63 -23.38 -3.58
CA GLY A 1073 -36.32 -23.00 -4.95
C GLY A 1073 -37.29 -23.62 -5.96
N SER A 1074 -38.54 -23.94 -5.62
CA SER A 1074 -39.41 -24.80 -6.45
C SER A 1074 -40.80 -24.25 -6.73
N LYS A 1075 -41.26 -23.19 -6.03
CA LYS A 1075 -42.57 -22.58 -6.33
C LYS A 1075 -42.46 -21.19 -6.95
N LEU A 1076 -42.71 -21.16 -8.24
CA LEU A 1076 -43.11 -19.94 -8.96
C LEU A 1076 -44.31 -19.27 -8.26
N PRO A 1077 -44.35 -17.93 -8.13
CA PRO A 1077 -45.48 -17.22 -7.51
C PRO A 1077 -46.74 -17.18 -8.39
N PHE A 1078 -46.69 -17.75 -9.60
CA PHE A 1078 -47.70 -17.60 -10.64
C PHE A 1078 -48.79 -18.67 -10.58
N LYS A 1079 -50.03 -18.26 -10.31
CA LYS A 1079 -51.20 -19.16 -10.20
C LYS A 1079 -51.62 -19.77 -11.53
N ASP A 1080 -51.23 -19.17 -12.64
CA ASP A 1080 -51.57 -19.58 -14.00
C ASP A 1080 -50.48 -20.43 -14.68
N VAL A 1081 -49.36 -20.69 -13.99
CA VAL A 1081 -48.37 -21.69 -14.38
C VAL A 1081 -48.73 -23.00 -13.67
N LYS A 1082 -49.33 -23.93 -14.41
CA LYS A 1082 -49.76 -25.21 -13.84
C LYS A 1082 -48.54 -26.12 -13.64
N ALA A 1083 -48.47 -26.77 -12.48
CA ALA A 1083 -47.49 -27.82 -12.22
C ALA A 1083 -47.57 -28.92 -13.31
N GLY A 1084 -46.42 -29.34 -13.82
CA GLY A 1084 -46.25 -30.27 -14.93
C GLY A 1084 -46.50 -29.67 -16.32
N ALA A 1085 -46.68 -28.35 -16.46
CA ALA A 1085 -46.78 -27.71 -17.77
C ALA A 1085 -45.43 -27.81 -18.50
N TRP A 1086 -45.47 -27.99 -19.83
CA TRP A 1086 -44.25 -28.15 -20.64
C TRP A 1086 -43.28 -26.96 -20.56
N TYR A 1087 -43.77 -25.79 -20.14
CA TYR A 1087 -43.01 -24.55 -19.98
C TYR A 1087 -42.69 -24.22 -18.52
N GLU A 1088 -43.11 -25.02 -17.54
CA GLU A 1088 -42.94 -24.71 -16.12
C GLU A 1088 -41.48 -24.42 -15.77
N ASP A 1089 -40.58 -25.34 -16.12
CA ASP A 1089 -39.13 -25.20 -15.87
C ASP A 1089 -38.54 -23.99 -16.58
N SER A 1090 -39.02 -23.70 -17.79
CA SER A 1090 -38.58 -22.53 -18.54
C SER A 1090 -39.05 -21.22 -17.92
N VAL A 1091 -40.29 -21.17 -17.43
CA VAL A 1091 -40.84 -20.00 -16.72
C VAL A 1091 -40.10 -19.79 -15.40
N LYS A 1092 -39.81 -20.89 -14.69
CA LYS A 1092 -39.00 -20.89 -13.47
C LYS A 1092 -37.63 -20.28 -13.73
N TYR A 1093 -36.92 -20.81 -14.74
CA TYR A 1093 -35.61 -20.30 -15.14
C TYR A 1093 -35.61 -18.80 -15.42
N VAL A 1094 -36.50 -18.30 -16.29
CA VAL A 1094 -36.51 -16.88 -16.64
C VAL A 1094 -36.99 -15.97 -15.50
N TYR A 1095 -37.77 -16.49 -14.55
CA TYR A 1095 -38.23 -15.75 -13.38
C TYR A 1095 -37.13 -15.62 -12.32
N GLU A 1096 -36.47 -16.73 -11.99
CA GLU A 1096 -35.36 -16.78 -11.02
C GLU A 1096 -34.18 -15.94 -11.48
N ASN A 1097 -33.90 -15.94 -12.78
CA ASN A 1097 -32.87 -15.10 -13.39
C ASN A 1097 -33.34 -13.65 -13.63
N LYS A 1098 -34.52 -13.25 -13.13
CA LYS A 1098 -35.13 -11.92 -13.28
C LYS A 1098 -35.25 -11.45 -14.75
N LEU A 1099 -35.18 -12.36 -15.72
CA LEU A 1099 -35.23 -12.07 -17.16
C LEU A 1099 -36.65 -11.76 -17.62
N MET A 1100 -37.61 -12.59 -17.20
CA MET A 1100 -39.05 -12.38 -17.43
C MET A 1100 -39.79 -12.40 -16.10
N LEU A 1101 -40.50 -11.31 -15.81
CA LEU A 1101 -41.38 -11.21 -14.65
C LEU A 1101 -42.82 -11.53 -15.02
N GLY A 1102 -43.69 -11.70 -14.02
CA GLY A 1102 -45.13 -11.82 -14.22
C GLY A 1102 -45.74 -10.57 -14.86
N THR A 1103 -46.91 -10.75 -15.49
CA THR A 1103 -47.74 -9.61 -15.91
C THR A 1103 -48.47 -8.96 -14.73
N THR A 1104 -48.60 -9.71 -13.63
CA THR A 1104 -48.94 -9.24 -12.27
C THR A 1104 -48.09 -10.02 -11.27
N ASP A 1105 -48.16 -9.68 -9.99
CA ASP A 1105 -47.40 -10.34 -8.91
C ASP A 1105 -47.67 -11.86 -8.82
N ASP A 1106 -48.84 -12.33 -9.25
CA ASP A 1106 -49.27 -13.73 -9.14
C ASP A 1106 -49.70 -14.37 -10.48
N THR A 1107 -49.45 -13.71 -11.62
CA THR A 1107 -49.84 -14.20 -12.95
C THR A 1107 -48.73 -13.98 -13.98
N PHE A 1108 -48.28 -15.06 -14.65
CA PHE A 1108 -47.24 -15.00 -15.68
C PHE A 1108 -47.78 -14.69 -17.08
N THR A 1109 -49.03 -15.08 -17.36
CA THR A 1109 -49.70 -15.09 -18.66
C THR A 1109 -48.92 -15.91 -19.72
N PRO A 1110 -48.75 -17.23 -19.55
CA PRO A 1110 -47.92 -18.08 -20.43
C PRO A 1110 -48.42 -18.08 -21.89
N ASP A 1111 -49.73 -18.10 -22.10
CA ASP A 1111 -50.35 -18.02 -23.44
C ASP A 1111 -50.46 -16.58 -23.97
N GLY A 1112 -49.98 -15.59 -23.21
CA GLY A 1112 -50.03 -14.18 -23.58
C GLY A 1112 -49.06 -13.85 -24.72
N THR A 1113 -49.45 -12.88 -25.53
CA THR A 1113 -48.63 -12.39 -26.65
C THR A 1113 -47.29 -11.84 -26.16
N MET A 1114 -46.17 -12.31 -26.73
CA MET A 1114 -44.87 -11.69 -26.53
C MET A 1114 -44.70 -10.52 -27.50
N THR A 1115 -44.54 -9.30 -26.98
CA THR A 1115 -44.35 -8.11 -27.81
C THR A 1115 -42.87 -7.79 -28.03
N ARG A 1116 -42.57 -6.95 -29.03
CA ARG A 1116 -41.21 -6.48 -29.29
C ARG A 1116 -40.60 -5.72 -28.12
N ALA A 1117 -41.37 -4.86 -27.45
CA ALA A 1117 -40.89 -4.15 -26.26
C ALA A 1117 -40.55 -5.12 -25.13
N MET A 1118 -41.43 -6.11 -24.86
CA MET A 1118 -41.14 -7.14 -23.87
C MET A 1118 -39.86 -7.90 -24.18
N PHE A 1119 -39.61 -8.23 -25.44
CA PHE A 1119 -38.39 -8.94 -25.79
C PHE A 1119 -37.13 -8.07 -25.69
N ALA A 1120 -37.19 -6.79 -26.07
CA ALA A 1120 -36.10 -5.86 -25.81
C ALA A 1120 -35.77 -5.76 -24.32
N THR A 1121 -36.79 -5.72 -23.45
CA THR A 1121 -36.61 -5.74 -21.99
C THR A 1121 -35.94 -7.02 -21.49
N VAL A 1122 -36.27 -8.17 -22.06
CA VAL A 1122 -35.59 -9.43 -21.71
C VAL A 1122 -34.10 -9.35 -22.05
N LEU A 1123 -33.74 -8.92 -23.26
CA LEU A 1123 -32.33 -8.80 -23.67
C LEU A 1123 -31.56 -7.76 -22.86
N TYR A 1124 -32.21 -6.65 -22.50
CA TYR A 1124 -31.64 -5.64 -21.61
C TYR A 1124 -31.31 -6.20 -20.23
N ARG A 1125 -32.22 -6.99 -19.65
CA ARG A 1125 -32.00 -7.67 -18.36
C ARG A 1125 -30.93 -8.74 -18.45
N MET A 1126 -30.89 -9.50 -19.55
CA MET A 1126 -29.81 -10.44 -19.82
C MET A 1126 -28.44 -9.76 -19.89
N ALA A 1127 -28.38 -8.50 -20.30
CA ALA A 1127 -27.15 -7.69 -20.29
C ALA A 1127 -26.84 -7.02 -18.93
N GLY A 1128 -27.58 -7.34 -17.87
CA GLY A 1128 -27.37 -6.76 -16.54
C GLY A 1128 -28.06 -5.41 -16.30
N SER A 1129 -29.01 -5.02 -17.15
CA SER A 1129 -29.71 -3.72 -17.07
C SER A 1129 -28.77 -2.49 -16.98
N PRO A 1130 -27.80 -2.35 -17.91
CA PRO A 1130 -26.77 -1.31 -17.85
C PRO A 1130 -27.36 0.11 -17.95
N SER A 1131 -26.70 1.09 -17.32
CA SER A 1131 -27.12 2.50 -17.35
C SER A 1131 -27.33 3.01 -18.79
N VAL A 1132 -28.40 3.80 -18.97
CA VAL A 1132 -28.78 4.41 -20.25
C VAL A 1132 -28.63 5.94 -20.24
N GLU A 1133 -27.86 6.48 -19.29
CA GLU A 1133 -27.60 7.91 -19.18
C GLU A 1133 -26.99 8.45 -20.49
N GLY A 1134 -27.58 9.52 -21.03
CA GLY A 1134 -27.18 10.12 -22.31
C GLY A 1134 -27.69 9.40 -23.57
N LEU A 1135 -28.43 8.28 -23.45
CA LEU A 1135 -29.08 7.62 -24.58
C LEU A 1135 -30.51 8.17 -24.80
N SER A 1136 -30.96 8.20 -26.05
CA SER A 1136 -32.35 8.61 -26.39
C SER A 1136 -32.95 7.78 -27.51
N VAL A 1137 -34.28 7.64 -27.49
CA VAL A 1137 -35.08 6.95 -28.53
C VAL A 1137 -35.83 7.99 -29.35
N SER A 1138 -35.65 8.00 -30.67
CA SER A 1138 -36.27 8.98 -31.58
C SER A 1138 -37.61 8.52 -32.19
N PHE A 1139 -38.15 7.38 -31.77
CA PHE A 1139 -39.39 6.83 -32.34
C PHE A 1139 -40.63 7.49 -31.74
N LYS A 1140 -41.57 7.88 -32.60
CA LYS A 1140 -42.80 8.60 -32.20
C LYS A 1140 -43.74 7.74 -31.36
N ASP A 1141 -43.64 6.42 -31.46
CA ASP A 1141 -44.47 5.45 -30.74
C ASP A 1141 -43.84 4.90 -29.46
N VAL A 1142 -42.71 5.49 -29.01
CA VAL A 1142 -42.01 5.16 -27.75
C VAL A 1142 -41.70 6.46 -26.98
N PRO A 1143 -42.64 7.00 -26.18
CA PRO A 1143 -42.39 8.19 -25.35
C PRO A 1143 -41.40 7.88 -24.20
N GLU A 1144 -40.73 8.91 -23.66
CA GLU A 1144 -39.73 8.77 -22.57
C GLU A 1144 -40.27 8.10 -21.30
N ASP A 1145 -41.57 8.26 -21.02
CA ASP A 1145 -42.23 7.61 -19.88
C ASP A 1145 -42.72 6.18 -20.18
N TYR A 1146 -42.40 5.63 -21.35
CA TYR A 1146 -42.77 4.27 -21.70
C TYR A 1146 -41.98 3.27 -20.85
N TRP A 1147 -42.66 2.29 -20.24
CA TRP A 1147 -42.04 1.32 -19.32
C TRP A 1147 -40.84 0.52 -19.88
N ALA A 1148 -40.72 0.43 -21.21
CA ALA A 1148 -39.62 -0.24 -21.90
C ALA A 1148 -38.63 0.74 -22.57
N TYR A 1149 -38.71 2.04 -22.27
CA TYR A 1149 -37.91 3.07 -22.94
C TYR A 1149 -36.41 2.77 -22.82
N ASP A 1150 -35.91 2.56 -21.60
CA ASP A 1150 -34.49 2.28 -21.34
C ASP A 1150 -34.00 1.04 -22.06
N ALA A 1151 -34.78 -0.05 -21.99
CA ALA A 1151 -34.46 -1.29 -22.68
C ALA A 1151 -34.40 -1.11 -24.21
N ILE A 1152 -35.29 -0.30 -24.78
CA ILE A 1152 -35.29 0.03 -26.21
C ILE A 1152 -34.11 0.94 -26.55
N ALA A 1153 -33.81 1.95 -25.73
CA ALA A 1153 -32.69 2.87 -25.90
C ALA A 1153 -31.35 2.12 -25.93
N TRP A 1154 -31.13 1.26 -24.93
CA TRP A 1154 -29.97 0.40 -24.86
C TRP A 1154 -29.89 -0.55 -26.07
N ALA A 1155 -30.99 -1.25 -26.39
CA ALA A 1155 -30.97 -2.24 -27.45
C ALA A 1155 -30.73 -1.61 -28.84
N LEU A 1156 -31.19 -0.37 -29.07
CA LEU A 1156 -30.89 0.40 -30.28
C LEU A 1156 -29.42 0.80 -30.32
N ASN A 1157 -28.89 1.35 -29.22
CA ASN A 1157 -27.50 1.78 -29.14
C ASN A 1157 -26.51 0.63 -29.35
N LYS A 1158 -26.82 -0.57 -28.82
CA LYS A 1158 -26.03 -1.78 -29.02
C LYS A 1158 -26.27 -2.49 -30.35
N GLY A 1159 -27.15 -1.96 -31.21
CA GLY A 1159 -27.47 -2.55 -32.52
C GLY A 1159 -28.21 -3.90 -32.43
N VAL A 1160 -28.81 -4.21 -31.29
CA VAL A 1160 -29.55 -5.47 -31.03
C VAL A 1160 -30.95 -5.42 -31.68
N VAL A 1161 -31.57 -4.23 -31.69
CA VAL A 1161 -32.85 -3.98 -32.37
C VAL A 1161 -32.73 -2.90 -33.42
N ASN A 1162 -33.65 -2.94 -34.39
CA ASN A 1162 -33.86 -1.89 -35.37
C ASN A 1162 -35.32 -1.41 -35.33
N GLY A 1163 -35.55 -0.15 -35.73
CA GLY A 1163 -36.89 0.38 -35.99
C GLY A 1163 -37.59 -0.33 -37.14
N PHE A 1164 -38.92 -0.30 -37.15
CA PHE A 1164 -39.73 -0.72 -38.30
C PHE A 1164 -39.67 0.28 -39.45
N SER A 1165 -39.46 1.56 -39.11
CA SER A 1165 -39.16 2.65 -40.02
C SER A 1165 -38.25 3.65 -39.30
N ALA A 1166 -37.91 4.77 -39.95
CA ALA A 1166 -37.15 5.83 -39.30
C ALA A 1166 -37.86 6.40 -38.05
N ASP A 1167 -39.20 6.34 -38.01
CA ASP A 1167 -40.01 7.02 -36.99
C ASP A 1167 -40.80 6.06 -36.07
N GLU A 1168 -40.78 4.74 -36.31
CA GLU A 1168 -41.60 3.76 -35.57
C GLU A 1168 -40.82 2.52 -35.10
N PHE A 1169 -41.01 2.10 -33.84
CA PHE A 1169 -40.49 0.85 -33.28
C PHE A 1169 -41.51 -0.30 -33.23
N LYS A 1170 -42.80 0.04 -33.12
CA LYS A 1170 -43.95 -0.85 -32.89
C LYS A 1170 -43.84 -1.67 -31.60
N PRO A 1171 -43.73 -1.03 -30.42
CA PRO A 1171 -43.45 -1.71 -29.14
C PRO A 1171 -44.53 -2.73 -28.72
N LYS A 1172 -45.79 -2.50 -29.13
CA LYS A 1172 -46.94 -3.35 -28.81
C LYS A 1172 -47.19 -4.46 -29.83
N GLN A 1173 -46.44 -4.49 -30.93
CA GLN A 1173 -46.61 -5.53 -31.95
C GLN A 1173 -46.09 -6.86 -31.42
N ALA A 1174 -46.85 -7.93 -31.66
CA ALA A 1174 -46.43 -9.31 -31.42
C ALA A 1174 -45.15 -9.61 -32.22
N ILE A 1175 -44.14 -10.18 -31.56
CA ILE A 1175 -42.88 -10.49 -32.21
C ILE A 1175 -43.02 -11.74 -33.08
N THR A 1176 -42.62 -11.66 -34.35
CA THR A 1176 -42.58 -12.82 -35.26
C THR A 1176 -41.34 -13.66 -34.98
N ARG A 1177 -41.37 -14.95 -35.35
CA ARG A 1177 -40.25 -15.87 -35.15
C ARG A 1177 -38.98 -15.41 -35.86
N GLU A 1178 -39.09 -14.88 -37.07
CA GLU A 1178 -37.93 -14.34 -37.80
C GLU A 1178 -37.32 -13.09 -37.12
N GLN A 1179 -38.15 -12.25 -36.50
CA GLN A 1179 -37.68 -11.07 -35.76
C GLN A 1179 -37.01 -11.45 -34.44
N LEU A 1180 -37.59 -12.43 -33.74
CA LEU A 1180 -37.03 -12.96 -32.50
C LEU A 1180 -35.60 -13.45 -32.70
N VAL A 1181 -35.40 -14.35 -33.68
CA VAL A 1181 -34.06 -14.92 -33.91
C VAL A 1181 -33.07 -13.87 -34.44
N ALA A 1182 -33.52 -12.90 -35.24
CA ALA A 1182 -32.67 -11.80 -35.68
C ALA A 1182 -32.17 -10.92 -34.52
N MET A 1183 -32.99 -10.70 -33.50
CA MET A 1183 -32.56 -9.98 -32.29
C MET A 1183 -31.56 -10.79 -31.47
N LEU A 1184 -31.77 -12.09 -31.27
CA LEU A 1184 -30.81 -12.97 -30.57
C LEU A 1184 -29.47 -13.07 -31.31
N TYR A 1185 -29.52 -13.18 -32.63
CA TYR A 1185 -28.33 -13.24 -33.48
C TYR A 1185 -27.48 -11.97 -33.36
N ARG A 1186 -28.12 -10.79 -33.38
CA ARG A 1186 -27.43 -9.51 -33.18
C ARG A 1186 -26.89 -9.35 -31.76
N TYR A 1187 -27.68 -9.75 -30.75
CA TYR A 1187 -27.25 -9.77 -29.36
C TYR A 1187 -25.99 -10.63 -29.16
N SER A 1188 -25.87 -11.73 -29.93
CA SER A 1188 -24.70 -12.63 -29.92
C SER A 1188 -23.52 -12.15 -30.77
N GLY A 1189 -23.52 -10.90 -31.25
CA GLY A 1189 -22.41 -10.33 -32.04
C GLY A 1189 -22.42 -10.69 -33.53
N ASN A 1190 -23.55 -11.14 -34.09
CA ASN A 1190 -23.70 -11.53 -35.51
C ASN A 1190 -22.72 -12.64 -35.96
N PRO A 1191 -22.69 -13.80 -35.27
CA PRO A 1191 -21.72 -14.87 -35.53
C PRO A 1191 -21.80 -15.41 -36.96
N GLU A 1192 -20.66 -15.72 -37.57
CA GLU A 1192 -20.63 -16.27 -38.93
C GLU A 1192 -21.34 -17.61 -39.03
N VAL A 1193 -22.14 -17.80 -40.08
CA VAL A 1193 -22.86 -19.05 -40.37
C VAL A 1193 -22.76 -19.43 -41.84
N SER A 1194 -22.75 -20.73 -42.11
CA SER A 1194 -22.72 -21.28 -43.46
C SER A 1194 -23.78 -22.38 -43.63
N GLY A 1195 -24.37 -22.47 -44.82
CA GLY A 1195 -25.44 -23.41 -45.16
C GLY A 1195 -26.65 -22.75 -45.81
N GLU A 1196 -27.67 -23.55 -46.11
CA GLU A 1196 -28.95 -23.09 -46.68
C GLU A 1196 -30.11 -23.51 -45.77
N LEU A 1197 -31.19 -22.71 -45.75
CA LEU A 1197 -32.40 -23.06 -45.01
C LEU A 1197 -33.13 -24.23 -45.69
N SER A 1198 -33.36 -25.31 -44.95
CA SER A 1198 -34.08 -26.49 -45.43
C SER A 1198 -35.49 -26.59 -44.84
N PHE A 1199 -36.32 -25.56 -45.09
CA PHE A 1199 -37.73 -25.52 -44.68
C PHE A 1199 -38.66 -25.45 -45.91
N THR A 1200 -39.87 -26.01 -45.79
CA THR A 1200 -40.87 -26.01 -46.88
C THR A 1200 -41.36 -24.61 -47.26
N ASP A 1201 -41.21 -23.64 -46.36
CA ASP A 1201 -41.55 -22.23 -46.51
C ASP A 1201 -40.31 -21.31 -46.51
N ALA A 1202 -39.11 -21.83 -46.80
CA ALA A 1202 -37.88 -21.04 -46.84
C ALA A 1202 -37.97 -19.83 -47.79
N ALA A 1203 -38.76 -19.93 -48.86
CA ALA A 1203 -39.00 -18.82 -49.81
C ALA A 1203 -39.84 -17.65 -49.22
N SER A 1204 -40.46 -17.85 -48.06
CA SER A 1204 -41.24 -16.83 -47.34
C SER A 1204 -40.44 -16.14 -46.23
N VAL A 1205 -39.18 -16.53 -46.02
CA VAL A 1205 -38.27 -15.91 -45.06
C VAL A 1205 -37.70 -14.63 -45.66
N CYS A 1206 -37.67 -13.54 -44.90
CA CYS A 1206 -37.01 -12.31 -45.35
C CYS A 1206 -35.48 -12.52 -45.48
N ASP A 1207 -34.84 -11.92 -46.49
CA ASP A 1207 -33.39 -12.05 -46.73
C ASP A 1207 -32.54 -11.77 -45.47
N TRP A 1208 -32.92 -10.77 -44.67
CA TRP A 1208 -32.22 -10.40 -43.43
C TRP A 1208 -32.36 -11.43 -42.29
N ALA A 1209 -33.32 -12.33 -42.38
CA ALA A 1209 -33.59 -13.37 -41.38
C ALA A 1209 -32.95 -14.72 -41.71
N VAL A 1210 -32.42 -14.90 -42.93
CA VAL A 1210 -31.84 -16.17 -43.39
C VAL A 1210 -30.71 -16.64 -42.47
N ASN A 1211 -29.69 -15.81 -42.27
CA ASN A 1211 -28.56 -16.14 -41.39
C ASN A 1211 -28.97 -16.29 -39.92
N PRO A 1212 -29.77 -15.38 -39.33
CA PRO A 1212 -30.28 -15.57 -37.97
C PRO A 1212 -31.03 -16.88 -37.74
N ILE A 1213 -31.91 -17.28 -38.68
CA ILE A 1213 -32.66 -18.54 -38.57
C ILE A 1213 -31.70 -19.73 -38.67
N LEU A 1214 -30.76 -19.69 -39.61
CA LEU A 1214 -29.76 -20.75 -39.78
C LEU A 1214 -28.93 -20.94 -38.51
N TRP A 1215 -28.40 -19.83 -37.96
CA TRP A 1215 -27.66 -19.81 -36.70
C TRP A 1215 -28.49 -20.39 -35.54
N ALA A 1216 -29.72 -19.91 -35.39
CA ALA A 1216 -30.57 -20.32 -34.27
C ALA A 1216 -30.97 -21.80 -34.34
N CYS A 1217 -31.12 -22.36 -35.54
CA CYS A 1217 -31.36 -23.78 -35.75
C CYS A 1217 -30.10 -24.64 -35.52
N GLN A 1218 -28.93 -24.20 -35.99
CA GLN A 1218 -27.66 -24.89 -35.77
C GLN A 1218 -27.33 -25.01 -34.28
N ASN A 1219 -27.61 -23.96 -33.50
CA ASN A 1219 -27.42 -23.91 -32.06
C ASN A 1219 -28.61 -24.45 -31.25
N LYS A 1220 -29.62 -25.05 -31.91
CA LYS A 1220 -30.81 -25.64 -31.28
C LYS A 1220 -31.63 -24.67 -30.40
N ILE A 1221 -31.46 -23.37 -30.58
CA ILE A 1221 -32.22 -22.31 -29.91
C ILE A 1221 -33.69 -22.35 -30.35
N VAL A 1222 -33.93 -22.54 -31.65
CA VAL A 1222 -35.26 -22.79 -32.24
C VAL A 1222 -35.20 -23.93 -33.26
N GLN A 1223 -36.34 -24.58 -33.50
CA GLN A 1223 -36.50 -25.64 -34.52
C GLN A 1223 -37.72 -25.36 -35.41
N GLY A 1224 -37.76 -26.00 -36.58
CA GLY A 1224 -38.93 -26.01 -37.46
C GLY A 1224 -40.08 -26.84 -36.91
N TYR A 1225 -41.27 -26.65 -37.47
CA TYR A 1225 -42.47 -27.41 -37.15
C TYR A 1225 -42.44 -28.80 -37.79
N THR A 1226 -43.26 -29.70 -37.27
CA THR A 1226 -43.36 -31.10 -37.73
C THR A 1226 -43.89 -31.25 -39.15
N ASP A 1227 -44.52 -30.22 -39.71
CA ASP A 1227 -44.95 -30.13 -41.10
C ASP A 1227 -43.84 -29.70 -42.08
N GLY A 1228 -42.61 -29.49 -41.56
CA GLY A 1228 -41.43 -29.09 -42.33
C GLY A 1228 -41.29 -27.58 -42.54
N SER A 1229 -42.18 -26.76 -42.00
CA SER A 1229 -42.11 -25.29 -42.09
C SER A 1229 -41.32 -24.65 -40.94
N PHE A 1230 -40.76 -23.46 -41.14
CA PHE A 1230 -40.26 -22.61 -40.05
C PHE A 1230 -41.34 -21.68 -39.48
N ALA A 1231 -42.30 -21.29 -40.34
CA ALA A 1231 -43.34 -20.30 -40.13
C ALA A 1231 -42.78 -18.93 -39.68
N PRO A 1232 -42.04 -18.20 -40.54
CA PRO A 1232 -41.34 -16.97 -40.16
C PRO A 1232 -42.27 -15.89 -39.57
N ASP A 1233 -43.48 -15.75 -40.12
CA ASP A 1233 -44.48 -14.77 -39.69
C ASP A 1233 -45.23 -15.16 -38.42
N LYS A 1234 -45.11 -16.41 -37.95
CA LYS A 1234 -45.82 -16.87 -36.75
C LYS A 1234 -45.22 -16.17 -35.52
N THR A 1235 -46.08 -15.73 -34.62
CA THR A 1235 -45.69 -14.99 -33.41
C THR A 1235 -45.43 -15.92 -32.23
N ALA A 1236 -44.59 -15.49 -31.28
CA ALA A 1236 -44.34 -16.22 -30.03
C ALA A 1236 -45.26 -15.76 -28.89
N ASN A 1237 -45.70 -16.70 -28.06
CA ASN A 1237 -46.25 -16.38 -26.74
C ASN A 1237 -45.14 -16.33 -25.67
N ARG A 1238 -45.50 -15.93 -24.44
CA ARG A 1238 -44.54 -15.76 -23.33
C ARG A 1238 -43.93 -17.07 -22.85
N ALA A 1239 -44.67 -18.18 -22.88
CA ALA A 1239 -44.15 -19.51 -22.53
C ALA A 1239 -43.13 -20.01 -23.57
N GLU A 1240 -43.41 -19.86 -24.86
CA GLU A 1240 -42.50 -20.17 -25.95
C GLU A 1240 -41.24 -19.32 -25.86
N MET A 1241 -41.36 -18.03 -25.52
CA MET A 1241 -40.21 -17.17 -25.30
C MET A 1241 -39.36 -17.63 -24.12
N ALA A 1242 -39.97 -17.97 -22.97
CA ALA A 1242 -39.24 -18.48 -21.81
C ALA A 1242 -38.40 -19.72 -22.17
N ALA A 1243 -38.98 -20.66 -22.91
CA ALA A 1243 -38.27 -21.87 -23.35
C ALA A 1243 -37.18 -21.58 -24.39
N ILE A 1244 -37.33 -20.54 -25.21
CA ILE A 1244 -36.28 -20.12 -26.15
C ILE A 1244 -35.13 -19.46 -25.41
N ILE A 1245 -35.41 -18.57 -24.44
CA ILE A 1245 -34.39 -17.89 -23.63
C ILE A 1245 -33.62 -18.88 -22.78
N GLN A 1246 -34.29 -19.82 -22.11
CA GLN A 1246 -33.62 -20.87 -21.35
C GLN A 1246 -32.63 -21.66 -22.22
N ARG A 1247 -33.03 -22.05 -23.45
CA ARG A 1247 -32.12 -22.72 -24.38
C ARG A 1247 -30.99 -21.84 -24.87
N PHE A 1248 -31.25 -20.55 -25.08
CA PHE A 1248 -30.25 -19.59 -25.52
C PHE A 1248 -29.21 -19.28 -24.43
N CYS A 1249 -29.59 -19.27 -23.15
CA CYS A 1249 -28.64 -19.08 -22.06
C CYS A 1249 -27.86 -20.36 -21.69
N ALA A 1250 -28.23 -21.52 -22.25
CA ALA A 1250 -27.57 -22.80 -22.00
C ALA A 1250 -26.52 -23.17 -23.07
N ILE A 1251 -26.32 -22.30 -24.06
CA ILE A 1251 -25.24 -22.38 -25.06
C ILE A 1251 -24.13 -21.41 -24.69
#